data_AF-A0A3N5D7J6-F1
#
_entry.id   AF-A0A3N5D7J6-F1
#
_cell.length_a   1.000
_cell.length_b   1.000
_cell.length_c   1.000
_cell.angle_alpha   90.00
_cell.angle_beta   90.00
_cell.angle_gamma   90.00
#
_symmetry.space_group_name_H-M   'P 1'
#
loop_
_entity.id
_entity.type
_entity.pdbx_description
1 polymer ?
#
loop_
_entity_poly.entity_id
_entity_poly.type
_entity_poly.pdbx_seq_one_letter_code
_entity_poly.pdbx_strand_id
1 'polypeptide(L)'
;MAKKPLRVETLTHHEATRKNAPTAELETFVDAETKRPIEVAYERRNRDLDPQLVWRGKDVADWSDLVVEAPPLYIQEKIHPKALIEDLKRASQRDEADDAPDLFADFNGVDPEARTEFYAHDQHWSNRMILGDGLKVMASLAEREGLKGQVQCIYIDPPYGIKFNSNFQWSTTSRDVKDGKADHLTREPEQVKAFRDTWADGIHSYLTYLRDRLTVARDLLTESGSVFVQIGDENVHRVRALMDEVFGEENFCTQVMFRKTTGKGAGVLDNTVDFIVWYAKSRETVKYRPLYEMRDPSEEVNLRLVLLPDGTRRRLTTDEFEGREALPDGARIYRPNPLTSARSASGGDLREYHFQATRFTPGGGTFKTNKRGLDQLTKADRLMGVGRSLNYIRYFDDFPVKPRNDVWDDTRTGGFGEEKIYVVQTVSKAAERCILMTTDPGDLVLDPTCGSGTTAYVAEQWGRRWITIDTSRVALALARARIMGARYPWYLLADSREGQVKEGEITRTPPRDTPTQGRIRQGFVYKRVPHITLKSIANNAEIDTIWEEYQEKLEPLRADINAMRGRDGSDPDLPPFEEWTMPREPGAPWPEDAAKALEKARGPGSDAVRTKWLTKLNEELDRDYTLETLPEHPVDPWNDPRAEELHAEWWRLRIERQQEIDASIAAKADTEYLYDQPYEDKTRVRVAGPFTVESLSPHRVPAVDVDDSLFDEIEAAEGRAKKGESGERADFAEMVLENLKRSGVQQRAKDDKLVFESMKLWPGEWIVAEGIVRQKSLTEAEDEEETEAGPTRRAAVFVGPEYGTITRPQVVAAAREAQENGFDILIAAAFNFDAHAGEVTKMGPLTVLQARINPDLHMPDLANTGAGNLFTVFGEPDIQVHDEGANENGEGMVSIEVMGVDMYKGGQIESGDADDIAVWFIDTDYNYESFFVRHAYFPGANDPYKALKTTLKAEVDQEAWDSLNRVRSRPFAKPKDGRVAVKVVNHLGDEVMKVLEV
;
A
#
# COMPACT_ATOMS: atom_id res chain seq x y z
N MET A 1 -23.65 17.32 23.91
CA MET A 1 -22.24 17.39 24.34
C MET A 1 -21.43 17.77 23.12
N ALA A 2 -20.67 18.88 23.15
CA ALA A 2 -19.78 19.22 22.05
C ALA A 2 -18.76 18.09 21.87
N LYS A 3 -18.62 17.56 20.64
CA LYS A 3 -17.57 16.58 20.35
C LYS A 3 -16.22 17.23 20.62
N LYS A 4 -15.33 16.55 21.34
CA LYS A 4 -13.94 17.01 21.51
C LYS A 4 -13.30 17.12 20.11
N PRO A 5 -12.48 18.15 19.86
CA PRO A 5 -11.85 18.34 18.56
C PRO A 5 -10.90 17.18 18.25
N LEU A 6 -10.94 16.69 17.01
CA LEU A 6 -10.05 15.63 16.53
C LEU A 6 -8.60 16.13 16.42
N ARG A 7 -7.66 15.40 17.03
CA ARG A 7 -6.22 15.66 16.90
C ARG A 7 -5.70 15.06 15.60
N VAL A 8 -4.91 15.82 14.85
CA VAL A 8 -4.25 15.34 13.62
C VAL A 8 -2.84 14.90 14.00
N GLU A 9 -2.52 13.64 13.69
CA GLU A 9 -1.24 13.03 14.02
C GLU A 9 -0.62 12.37 12.78
N THR A 10 0.67 12.03 12.90
CA THR A 10 1.40 11.30 11.88
C THR A 10 2.34 10.29 12.54
N LEU A 11 2.76 9.26 11.81
CA LEU A 11 3.77 8.30 12.27
C LEU A 11 5.14 8.72 11.74
N THR A 12 6.13 8.74 12.64
CA THR A 12 7.52 9.07 12.34
C THR A 12 8.43 7.92 12.73
N HIS A 13 9.45 7.65 11.91
CA HIS A 13 10.39 6.55 12.12
C HIS A 13 11.71 7.04 12.71
N HIS A 14 11.68 7.64 13.89
CA HIS A 14 12.84 8.29 14.52
C HIS A 14 14.07 7.38 14.73
N GLU A 15 13.86 6.07 14.86
CA GLU A 15 14.94 5.08 15.01
C GLU A 15 15.60 4.68 13.68
N ALA A 16 15.02 5.08 12.55
CA ALA A 16 15.52 4.76 11.22
C ALA A 16 16.23 5.97 10.61
N THR A 17 17.34 5.71 9.94
CA THR A 17 18.11 6.69 9.18
C THR A 17 18.18 6.30 7.71
N ARG A 18 18.54 7.27 6.87
CA ARG A 18 18.92 7.10 5.46
C ARG A 18 20.13 7.97 5.16
N LYS A 19 20.81 7.74 4.05
CA LYS A 19 21.92 8.61 3.62
C LYS A 19 21.43 10.00 3.19
N ASN A 20 22.27 11.01 3.42
CA ASN A 20 22.07 12.38 2.97
C ASN A 20 22.23 12.46 1.43
N ALA A 21 21.13 12.31 0.70
CA ALA A 21 21.10 12.46 -0.75
C ALA A 21 21.07 13.97 -1.11
N PRO A 22 21.73 14.39 -2.19
CA PRO A 22 21.69 15.79 -2.62
C PRO A 22 20.28 16.23 -3.00
N THR A 23 20.01 17.51 -2.83
CA THR A 23 18.81 18.15 -3.39
C THR A 23 19.08 18.60 -4.82
N ALA A 24 18.04 18.84 -5.60
CA ALA A 24 18.19 19.32 -6.97
C ALA A 24 18.97 20.66 -7.02
N GLU A 25 18.73 21.53 -6.05
CA GLU A 25 19.37 22.83 -5.91
C GLU A 25 20.87 22.72 -5.61
N LEU A 26 21.26 21.73 -4.81
CA LEU A 26 22.63 21.55 -4.38
C LEU A 26 23.48 20.71 -5.33
N GLU A 27 22.96 20.32 -6.50
CA GLU A 27 23.70 19.57 -7.52
C GLU A 27 25.06 20.18 -7.83
N THR A 28 25.13 21.52 -7.92
CA THR A 28 26.36 22.23 -8.26
C THR A 28 27.47 22.05 -7.22
N PHE A 29 27.10 21.74 -5.98
CA PHE A 29 28.01 21.46 -4.86
C PHE A 29 28.37 19.98 -4.74
N VAL A 30 27.72 19.09 -5.47
CA VAL A 30 28.09 17.67 -5.52
C VAL A 30 29.43 17.54 -6.24
N ASP A 31 30.38 16.88 -5.59
CA ASP A 31 31.71 16.67 -6.16
C ASP A 31 31.67 15.74 -7.39
N ALA A 32 32.70 15.83 -8.23
CA ALA A 32 32.75 15.09 -9.49
C ALA A 32 32.84 13.56 -9.31
N GLU A 33 33.34 13.08 -8.16
CA GLU A 33 33.42 11.65 -7.86
C GLU A 33 32.02 11.12 -7.50
N THR A 34 31.28 11.84 -6.65
CA THR A 34 29.90 11.51 -6.29
C THR A 34 28.95 11.57 -7.49
N LYS A 35 29.17 12.48 -8.46
CA LYS A 35 28.38 12.56 -9.69
C LYS A 35 28.55 11.36 -10.62
N ARG A 36 29.71 10.71 -10.62
CA ARG A 36 29.99 9.56 -11.51
C ARG A 36 29.16 8.35 -11.10
N PRO A 37 28.36 7.75 -11.99
CA PRO A 37 27.66 6.51 -11.69
C PRO A 37 28.64 5.43 -11.24
N ILE A 38 28.26 4.64 -10.23
CA ILE A 38 29.03 3.47 -9.82
C ILE A 38 28.58 2.31 -10.70
N GLU A 39 29.50 1.68 -11.42
CA GLU A 39 29.18 0.47 -12.19
C GLU A 39 29.15 -0.74 -11.27
N VAL A 40 28.06 -1.50 -11.33
CA VAL A 40 27.85 -2.70 -10.53
C VAL A 40 27.64 -3.88 -11.46
N ALA A 41 28.53 -4.85 -11.36
CA ALA A 41 28.38 -6.13 -12.05
C ALA A 41 27.57 -7.10 -11.18
N TYR A 42 26.44 -7.55 -11.68
CA TYR A 42 25.65 -8.64 -11.12
C TYR A 42 25.84 -9.89 -11.96
N GLU A 43 26.10 -11.03 -11.31
CA GLU A 43 26.17 -12.32 -11.99
C GLU A 43 24.81 -12.62 -12.63
N ARG A 44 24.72 -12.53 -13.96
CA ARG A 44 23.48 -12.77 -14.71
C ARG A 44 23.05 -14.23 -14.69
N ARG A 45 24.01 -15.15 -14.56
CA ARG A 45 23.79 -16.57 -14.79
C ARG A 45 24.74 -17.42 -13.95
N ASN A 46 24.19 -18.08 -12.93
CA ASN A 46 24.92 -19.10 -12.20
C ASN A 46 24.93 -20.42 -12.99
N ARG A 47 26.08 -20.79 -13.55
CA ARG A 47 26.23 -21.97 -14.43
C ARG A 47 26.13 -23.32 -13.71
N ASP A 48 26.12 -23.31 -12.38
CA ASP A 48 26.04 -24.52 -11.56
C ASP A 48 24.59 -24.93 -11.25
N LEU A 49 23.59 -24.09 -11.59
CA LEU A 49 22.16 -24.36 -11.40
C LEU A 49 21.54 -25.15 -12.59
N ASP A 50 20.55 -26.00 -12.29
CA ASP A 50 19.73 -26.81 -13.22
C ASP A 50 18.82 -25.93 -14.14
N PRO A 51 18.14 -26.46 -15.19
CA PRO A 51 18.05 -25.83 -16.52
C PRO A 51 17.53 -24.38 -16.55
N GLN A 52 18.32 -23.50 -17.17
CA GLN A 52 18.04 -22.07 -17.32
C GLN A 52 17.41 -21.71 -18.67
N LEU A 53 16.54 -20.71 -18.67
CA LEU A 53 15.83 -20.28 -19.88
C LEU A 53 16.71 -19.37 -20.73
N VAL A 54 17.10 -19.83 -21.92
CA VAL A 54 17.83 -19.01 -22.91
C VAL A 54 16.82 -18.43 -23.90
N TRP A 55 16.68 -17.11 -23.88
CA TRP A 55 15.75 -16.39 -24.75
C TRP A 55 16.38 -16.09 -26.11
N ARG A 56 15.55 -16.14 -27.16
CA ARG A 56 16.01 -15.96 -28.54
C ARG A 56 16.69 -14.59 -28.72
N GLY A 57 17.91 -14.58 -29.27
CA GLY A 57 18.66 -13.35 -29.57
C GLY A 57 19.35 -12.71 -28.36
N LYS A 58 19.13 -13.22 -27.15
CA LYS A 58 19.79 -12.77 -25.91
C LYS A 58 20.88 -13.74 -25.44
N ASP A 59 21.08 -14.82 -26.19
CA ASP A 59 22.09 -15.84 -25.92
C ASP A 59 23.51 -15.28 -25.93
N VAL A 60 23.83 -14.22 -26.67
CA VAL A 60 25.14 -13.54 -26.68
C VAL A 60 25.26 -12.47 -25.57
N ALA A 61 24.20 -11.72 -25.32
CA ALA A 61 24.16 -10.66 -24.28
C ALA A 61 24.13 -11.22 -22.84
N ASP A 62 23.65 -12.45 -22.68
CA ASP A 62 23.60 -13.16 -21.39
C ASP A 62 24.93 -13.88 -21.04
N TRP A 63 26.00 -13.72 -21.85
CA TRP A 63 27.33 -14.29 -21.54
C TRP A 63 28.13 -13.45 -20.54
N SER A 64 27.87 -12.15 -20.45
CA SER A 64 28.55 -11.24 -19.55
C SER A 64 27.69 -10.95 -18.31
N ASP A 65 28.34 -10.46 -17.25
CA ASP A 65 27.64 -9.93 -16.09
C ASP A 65 26.69 -8.78 -16.49
N LEU A 66 25.61 -8.62 -15.74
CA LEU A 66 24.73 -7.44 -15.85
C LEU A 66 25.49 -6.27 -15.24
N VAL A 67 25.96 -5.35 -16.06
CA VAL A 67 26.53 -4.08 -15.60
C VAL A 67 25.40 -3.07 -15.46
N VAL A 68 25.12 -2.62 -14.24
CA VAL A 68 24.14 -1.56 -13.95
C VAL A 68 24.84 -0.34 -13.41
N GLU A 69 24.45 0.81 -13.93
CA GLU A 69 24.84 2.10 -13.36
C GLU A 69 24.01 2.43 -12.12
N ALA A 70 24.70 2.77 -11.03
CA ALA A 70 24.12 3.34 -9.82
C ALA A 70 24.39 4.86 -9.78
N PRO A 71 23.55 5.69 -10.43
CA PRO A 71 23.68 7.15 -10.40
C PRO A 71 23.22 7.73 -9.05
N PRO A 72 23.62 8.96 -8.69
CA PRO A 72 23.09 9.65 -7.52
C PRO A 72 21.58 9.95 -7.66
N LEU A 73 20.89 9.98 -6.52
CA LEU A 73 19.48 10.33 -6.40
C LEU A 73 19.37 11.75 -5.85
N TYR A 74 18.47 12.55 -6.42
CA TYR A 74 18.29 13.95 -6.09
C TYR A 74 16.91 14.19 -5.50
N ILE A 75 16.85 14.85 -4.34
CA ILE A 75 15.60 15.25 -3.70
C ILE A 75 15.05 16.48 -4.43
N GLN A 76 13.86 16.34 -4.98
CA GLN A 76 13.14 17.39 -5.71
C GLN A 76 12.18 18.15 -4.81
N GLU A 77 11.54 17.44 -3.88
CA GLU A 77 10.49 18.00 -3.02
C GLU A 77 10.50 17.35 -1.64
N LYS A 78 10.28 18.15 -0.60
CA LYS A 78 10.01 17.69 0.76
C LYS A 78 8.55 18.00 1.11
N ILE A 79 7.79 16.98 1.50
CA ILE A 79 6.35 17.09 1.77
C ILE A 79 6.07 16.63 3.20
N HIS A 80 5.38 17.49 3.98
CA HIS A 80 4.95 17.19 5.34
C HIS A 80 3.42 17.36 5.48
N PRO A 81 2.62 16.32 5.21
CA PRO A 81 1.15 16.42 5.16
C PRO A 81 0.51 16.96 6.45
N LYS A 82 1.04 16.62 7.62
CA LYS A 82 0.54 17.15 8.91
C LYS A 82 0.68 18.68 8.99
N ALA A 83 1.76 19.24 8.46
CA ALA A 83 2.00 20.67 8.50
C ALA A 83 1.04 21.41 7.56
N LEU A 84 0.77 20.85 6.37
CA LEU A 84 -0.24 21.38 5.45
C LEU A 84 -1.65 21.43 6.07
N ILE A 85 -2.04 20.40 6.81
CA ILE A 85 -3.35 20.36 7.48
C ILE A 85 -3.41 21.27 8.71
N GLU A 86 -2.33 21.39 9.47
CA GLU A 86 -2.26 22.30 10.63
C GLU A 86 -2.29 23.77 10.19
N ASP A 87 -1.63 24.11 9.09
CA ASP A 87 -1.74 25.41 8.44
C ASP A 87 -3.19 25.72 7.98
N LEU A 88 -3.88 24.72 7.40
CA LEU A 88 -5.30 24.85 7.03
C LEU A 88 -6.23 25.06 8.24
N LYS A 89 -5.94 24.38 9.36
CA LYS A 89 -6.65 24.57 10.64
C LYS A 89 -6.43 25.98 11.17
N ARG A 90 -5.19 26.48 11.15
CA ARG A 90 -4.85 27.85 11.59
C ARG A 90 -5.64 28.89 10.80
N ALA A 91 -5.73 28.73 9.47
CA ALA A 91 -6.52 29.61 8.61
C ALA A 91 -8.02 29.67 8.99
N SER A 92 -8.56 28.61 9.59
CA SER A 92 -9.95 28.58 10.08
C SER A 92 -10.11 29.26 11.45
N GLN A 93 -9.05 29.33 12.25
CA GLN A 93 -9.14 29.75 13.66
C GLN A 93 -8.91 31.24 13.89
N ARG A 94 -8.40 32.01 12.91
CA ARG A 94 -8.23 33.49 12.81
C ARG A 94 -7.74 34.31 14.04
N ASP A 95 -7.63 33.77 15.25
CA ASP A 95 -7.45 34.52 16.51
C ASP A 95 -6.36 33.93 17.46
N GLU A 96 -5.62 32.86 17.08
CA GLU A 96 -4.55 32.29 17.93
C GLU A 96 -3.14 32.68 17.45
N ALA A 97 -2.32 33.17 18.39
CA ALA A 97 -0.99 33.74 18.17
C ALA A 97 0.03 32.74 17.59
N ASP A 98 0.91 33.26 16.72
CA ASP A 98 2.04 32.60 16.04
C ASP A 98 3.18 32.21 17.01
N ASP A 99 2.95 31.23 17.89
CA ASP A 99 4.00 30.67 18.76
C ASP A 99 4.21 29.16 18.55
N ALA A 100 3.76 28.62 17.41
CA ALA A 100 4.06 27.24 17.03
C ALA A 100 5.47 27.15 16.42
N PRO A 101 6.31 26.17 16.81
CA PRO A 101 7.61 25.95 16.19
C PRO A 101 7.44 25.76 14.69
N ASP A 102 8.41 26.22 13.89
CA ASP A 102 8.40 26.04 12.45
C ASP A 102 8.39 24.53 12.15
N LEU A 103 7.18 24.01 11.89
CA LEU A 103 6.95 22.62 11.57
C LEU A 103 7.51 22.27 10.19
N PHE A 104 8.06 23.23 9.44
CA PHE A 104 8.83 23.01 8.21
C PHE A 104 10.34 23.17 8.41
N ALA A 105 10.81 23.43 9.64
CA ALA A 105 12.23 23.44 9.96
C ALA A 105 12.84 22.07 9.63
N ASP A 106 13.92 22.08 8.86
CA ASP A 106 14.53 20.92 8.20
C ASP A 106 14.56 19.65 9.08
N PHE A 107 13.65 18.72 8.81
CA PHE A 107 13.50 17.47 9.55
C PHE A 107 14.66 16.49 9.35
N ASN A 108 15.63 16.84 8.50
CA ASN A 108 16.74 15.99 8.14
C ASN A 108 17.64 15.65 9.34
N GLY A 109 17.68 16.52 10.37
CA GLY A 109 18.49 16.29 11.57
C GLY A 109 20.00 16.32 11.33
N VAL A 110 20.43 16.80 10.16
CA VAL A 110 21.84 16.92 9.76
C VAL A 110 22.40 18.27 10.23
N ASP A 111 23.62 18.26 10.77
CA ASP A 111 24.36 19.46 11.13
C ASP A 111 24.52 20.37 9.90
N PRO A 112 24.26 21.70 9.99
CA PRO A 112 24.47 22.65 8.90
C PRO A 112 25.81 22.51 8.17
N GLU A 113 26.90 22.18 8.88
CA GLU A 113 28.24 22.02 8.28
C GLU A 113 28.35 20.73 7.43
N ALA A 114 27.54 19.71 7.73
CA ALA A 114 27.54 18.40 7.06
C ALA A 114 26.54 18.29 5.89
N ARG A 115 25.77 19.35 5.62
CA ARG A 115 24.69 19.35 4.60
C ARG A 115 25.18 19.12 3.17
N THR A 116 26.42 19.53 2.86
CA THR A 116 27.04 19.38 1.54
C THR A 116 27.89 18.11 1.40
N GLU A 117 28.06 17.35 2.48
CA GLU A 117 28.76 16.07 2.48
C GLU A 117 27.77 14.93 2.12
N PHE A 118 27.46 14.81 0.84
CA PHE A 118 26.47 13.86 0.32
C PHE A 118 26.93 12.41 0.50
N TYR A 119 25.99 11.54 0.85
CA TYR A 119 26.19 10.11 1.15
C TYR A 119 27.15 9.77 2.30
N ALA A 120 27.84 10.76 2.89
CA ALA A 120 28.73 10.57 4.03
C ALA A 120 27.94 10.42 5.35
N HIS A 121 26.91 11.24 5.53
CA HIS A 121 26.13 11.31 6.77
C HIS A 121 24.75 10.66 6.68
N ASP A 122 24.26 10.26 7.84
CA ASP A 122 22.93 9.76 8.04
C ASP A 122 21.98 10.91 8.41
N GLN A 123 20.78 10.89 7.83
CA GLN A 123 19.67 11.78 8.15
C GLN A 123 18.47 10.96 8.63
N HIS A 124 17.49 11.62 9.27
CA HIS A 124 16.26 10.96 9.69
C HIS A 124 15.50 10.36 8.51
N TRP A 125 14.84 9.21 8.74
CA TRP A 125 14.06 8.55 7.70
C TRP A 125 12.85 9.37 7.27
N SER A 126 12.76 9.63 5.96
CA SER A 126 11.56 10.04 5.24
C SER A 126 11.15 8.95 4.25
N ASN A 127 9.86 8.73 4.05
CA ASN A 127 9.38 7.83 3.00
C ASN A 127 9.65 8.43 1.61
N ARG A 128 9.70 7.62 0.55
CA ARG A 128 10.31 8.06 -0.73
C ARG A 128 9.51 7.66 -1.94
N MET A 129 9.31 8.64 -2.82
CA MET A 129 8.73 8.46 -4.14
C MET A 129 9.78 8.87 -5.19
N ILE A 130 10.20 7.95 -6.04
CA ILE A 130 11.37 8.15 -6.92
C ILE A 130 10.94 8.03 -8.38
N LEU A 131 11.23 9.08 -9.15
CA LEU A 131 11.09 9.12 -10.61
C LEU A 131 12.35 8.60 -11.29
N GLY A 132 12.22 7.50 -12.03
CA GLY A 132 13.31 6.96 -12.85
C GLY A 132 13.17 5.47 -13.12
N ASP A 133 14.12 4.92 -13.87
CA ASP A 133 14.18 3.48 -14.10
C ASP A 133 14.44 2.72 -12.79
N GLY A 134 13.49 1.86 -12.40
CA GLY A 134 13.58 1.00 -11.23
C GLY A 134 14.88 0.18 -11.12
N LEU A 135 15.49 -0.24 -12.23
CA LEU A 135 16.77 -0.95 -12.21
C LEU A 135 17.91 -0.04 -11.70
N LYS A 136 18.06 1.16 -12.27
CA LYS A 136 19.10 2.12 -11.87
C LYS A 136 18.84 2.66 -10.45
N VAL A 137 17.57 2.93 -10.11
CA VAL A 137 17.19 3.37 -8.77
C VAL A 137 17.53 2.30 -7.73
N MET A 138 17.15 1.04 -7.95
CA MET A 138 17.47 -0.05 -7.02
C MET A 138 18.98 -0.27 -6.86
N ALA A 139 19.76 -0.15 -7.95
CA ALA A 139 21.22 -0.21 -7.87
C ALA A 139 21.80 0.95 -7.04
N SER A 140 21.27 2.16 -7.20
CA SER A 140 21.65 3.33 -6.40
C SER A 140 21.32 3.14 -4.90
N LEU A 141 20.12 2.65 -4.60
CA LEU A 141 19.72 2.31 -3.23
C LEU A 141 20.64 1.24 -2.62
N ALA A 142 21.05 0.25 -3.42
CA ALA A 142 21.92 -0.83 -2.98
C ALA A 142 23.34 -0.33 -2.66
N GLU A 143 24.01 0.37 -3.60
CA GLU A 143 25.42 0.73 -3.46
C GLU A 143 25.66 2.05 -2.71
N ARG A 144 24.94 3.11 -3.07
CA ARG A 144 25.21 4.45 -2.53
C ARG A 144 24.62 4.65 -1.15
N GLU A 145 23.45 4.07 -0.94
CA GLU A 145 22.71 4.23 0.32
C GLU A 145 22.83 3.01 1.25
N GLY A 146 23.47 1.92 0.80
CA GLY A 146 23.73 0.75 1.61
C GLY A 146 22.48 -0.04 2.00
N LEU A 147 21.40 0.01 1.22
CA LEU A 147 20.15 -0.71 1.51
C LEU A 147 20.20 -2.21 1.18
N LYS A 148 21.34 -2.76 0.73
CA LYS A 148 21.53 -4.21 0.57
C LYS A 148 21.18 -4.92 1.87
N GLY A 149 20.35 -5.97 1.78
CA GLY A 149 19.96 -6.73 2.96
C GLY A 149 19.02 -6.03 3.94
N GLN A 150 18.39 -4.89 3.58
CA GLN A 150 17.57 -4.09 4.50
C GLN A 150 16.06 -4.08 4.16
N VAL A 151 15.67 -4.44 2.94
CA VAL A 151 14.27 -4.44 2.50
C VAL A 151 13.57 -5.71 2.97
N GLN A 152 12.46 -5.58 3.69
CA GLN A 152 11.75 -6.75 4.24
C GLN A 152 10.72 -7.32 3.25
N CYS A 153 10.05 -6.46 2.48
CA CYS A 153 9.05 -6.87 1.51
C CYS A 153 9.20 -6.08 0.21
N ILE A 154 9.23 -6.78 -0.92
CA ILE A 154 9.15 -6.20 -2.25
C ILE A 154 7.84 -6.64 -2.90
N TYR A 155 7.04 -5.69 -3.36
CA TYR A 155 5.81 -5.98 -4.09
C TYR A 155 5.94 -5.41 -5.50
N ILE A 156 5.81 -6.25 -6.52
CA ILE A 156 5.97 -5.89 -7.92
C ILE A 156 4.67 -6.23 -8.65
N ASP A 157 4.07 -5.22 -9.29
CA ASP A 157 2.93 -5.36 -10.19
C ASP A 157 3.38 -4.95 -11.60
N PRO A 158 4.21 -5.78 -12.26
CA PRO A 158 4.73 -5.45 -13.57
C PRO A 158 3.60 -5.45 -14.60
N PRO A 159 3.78 -4.79 -15.75
CA PRO A 159 2.84 -4.89 -16.86
C PRO A 159 2.70 -6.36 -17.32
N TYR A 160 1.47 -6.84 -17.57
CA TYR A 160 1.18 -8.27 -17.81
C TYR A 160 1.58 -8.84 -19.18
N GLY A 161 2.44 -8.17 -19.95
CA GLY A 161 2.95 -8.63 -21.24
C GLY A 161 2.54 -7.78 -22.45
N ILE A 162 2.76 -8.33 -23.66
CA ILE A 162 2.87 -7.72 -25.01
C ILE A 162 1.60 -6.99 -25.53
N LYS A 163 0.75 -6.41 -24.69
CA LYS A 163 -0.34 -5.48 -25.12
C LYS A 163 -0.37 -4.26 -24.21
N PHE A 164 0.66 -3.42 -24.31
CA PHE A 164 0.79 -2.20 -23.50
C PHE A 164 -0.09 -1.05 -23.97
N ASN A 165 -0.52 -1.04 -25.24
CA ASN A 165 -1.17 0.13 -25.85
C ASN A 165 -2.50 0.53 -25.18
N SER A 166 -3.14 -0.36 -24.42
CA SER A 166 -4.47 -0.12 -23.84
C SER A 166 -4.50 0.25 -22.35
N ASN A 167 -3.36 0.31 -21.66
CA ASN A 167 -3.35 0.39 -20.19
C ASN A 167 -2.69 1.67 -19.61
N PHE A 168 -2.11 2.51 -20.45
CA PHE A 168 -1.37 3.69 -20.01
C PHE A 168 -2.24 4.95 -19.95
N GLN A 169 -2.28 5.58 -18.77
CA GLN A 169 -2.98 6.84 -18.55
C GLN A 169 -2.08 8.02 -18.95
N TRP A 170 -2.39 8.65 -20.08
CA TRP A 170 -1.64 9.79 -20.62
C TRP A 170 -1.92 11.12 -19.92
N SER A 171 -2.99 11.20 -19.12
CA SER A 171 -3.41 12.42 -18.41
C SER A 171 -4.08 12.09 -17.09
N THR A 172 -3.85 12.90 -16.07
CA THR A 172 -4.52 12.82 -14.76
C THR A 172 -6.04 12.99 -14.81
N THR A 173 -6.60 13.57 -15.90
CA THR A 173 -8.04 13.82 -16.04
C THR A 173 -8.80 12.77 -16.83
N SER A 174 -8.12 11.94 -17.65
CA SER A 174 -8.77 10.96 -18.51
C SER A 174 -8.29 9.54 -18.23
N ARG A 175 -9.25 8.64 -18.01
CA ARG A 175 -9.02 7.20 -17.81
C ARG A 175 -9.31 6.37 -19.06
N ASP A 176 -9.81 6.99 -20.12
CA ASP A 176 -10.15 6.30 -21.37
C ASP A 176 -8.90 6.15 -22.24
N VAL A 177 -8.34 4.94 -22.26
CA VAL A 177 -7.24 4.56 -23.15
C VAL A 177 -7.84 3.84 -24.35
N LYS A 178 -7.96 4.53 -25.49
CA LYS A 178 -8.42 3.94 -26.76
C LYS A 178 -7.31 4.05 -27.80
N ASP A 179 -7.03 2.95 -28.49
CA ASP A 179 -5.96 2.82 -29.48
C ASP A 179 -6.09 3.84 -30.63
N GLY A 180 -4.94 4.43 -31.05
CA GLY A 180 -4.75 4.93 -32.41
C GLY A 180 -4.83 6.44 -32.67
N LYS A 181 -4.87 7.29 -31.64
CA LYS A 181 -4.77 8.75 -31.82
C LYS A 181 -3.36 9.25 -31.52
N ALA A 182 -2.74 9.97 -32.46
CA ALA A 182 -1.39 10.52 -32.34
C ALA A 182 -1.22 11.46 -31.13
N ASP A 183 -2.31 12.10 -30.69
CA ASP A 183 -2.31 13.01 -29.53
C ASP A 183 -2.12 12.30 -28.17
N HIS A 184 -2.18 10.96 -28.13
CA HIS A 184 -2.05 10.15 -26.92
C HIS A 184 -0.66 9.52 -26.75
N LEU A 185 0.32 9.85 -27.62
CA LEU A 185 1.69 9.37 -27.49
C LEU A 185 2.40 10.11 -26.33
N THR A 186 2.99 9.34 -25.42
CA THR A 186 3.71 9.86 -24.25
C THR A 186 4.99 10.58 -24.65
N ARG A 187 5.24 11.74 -24.03
CA ARG A 187 6.33 12.67 -24.39
C ARG A 187 7.66 12.35 -23.69
N GLU A 188 7.70 11.26 -22.91
CA GLU A 188 8.83 10.88 -22.07
C GLU A 188 9.80 9.92 -22.81
N PRO A 189 11.07 10.31 -23.02
CA PRO A 189 12.05 9.46 -23.70
C PRO A 189 12.28 8.11 -23.04
N GLU A 190 12.20 8.04 -21.70
CA GLU A 190 12.37 6.79 -20.93
C GLU A 190 11.22 5.82 -21.17
N GLN A 191 9.99 6.34 -21.21
CA GLN A 191 8.81 5.54 -21.59
C GLN A 191 8.90 5.12 -23.06
N VAL A 192 9.42 5.97 -23.95
CA VAL A 192 9.60 5.65 -25.37
C VAL A 192 10.75 4.66 -25.60
N LYS A 193 11.83 4.69 -24.81
CA LYS A 193 12.93 3.71 -24.85
C LYS A 193 12.49 2.38 -24.25
N ALA A 194 11.85 2.39 -23.08
CA ALA A 194 11.19 1.23 -22.51
C ALA A 194 10.13 0.67 -23.47
N PHE A 195 9.45 1.51 -24.25
CA PHE A 195 8.58 1.08 -25.33
C PHE A 195 9.40 0.38 -26.42
N ARG A 196 10.25 1.07 -27.19
CA ARG A 196 10.98 0.48 -28.33
C ARG A 196 11.73 -0.82 -28.01
N ASP A 197 12.43 -0.89 -26.88
CA ASP A 197 13.20 -2.09 -26.49
C ASP A 197 12.32 -3.27 -26.02
N THR A 198 11.09 -2.99 -25.56
CA THR A 198 10.14 -4.03 -25.14
C THR A 198 9.50 -4.77 -26.33
N TRP A 199 9.64 -4.29 -27.58
CA TRP A 199 8.85 -4.81 -28.72
C TRP A 199 9.62 -5.41 -29.90
N ALA A 200 10.96 -5.41 -29.92
CA ALA A 200 11.69 -6.10 -31.00
C ALA A 200 11.42 -7.61 -31.00
N ASP A 201 11.45 -8.25 -29.82
CA ASP A 201 11.29 -9.71 -29.65
C ASP A 201 10.11 -10.11 -28.73
N GLY A 202 9.21 -9.18 -28.40
CA GLY A 202 7.99 -9.45 -27.64
C GLY A 202 8.26 -9.97 -26.20
N ILE A 203 7.81 -11.19 -25.89
CA ILE A 203 7.92 -11.75 -24.53
C ILE A 203 9.37 -11.89 -24.05
N HIS A 204 10.31 -12.06 -24.98
CA HIS A 204 11.73 -12.26 -24.67
C HIS A 204 12.34 -10.99 -24.03
N SER A 205 12.01 -9.80 -24.56
CA SER A 205 12.42 -8.52 -23.98
C SER A 205 11.81 -8.32 -22.59
N TYR A 206 10.53 -8.64 -22.42
CA TYR A 206 9.83 -8.52 -21.13
C TYR A 206 10.44 -9.37 -20.02
N LEU A 207 10.81 -10.61 -20.32
CA LEU A 207 11.41 -11.52 -19.32
C LEU A 207 12.83 -11.10 -18.95
N THR A 208 13.61 -10.60 -19.91
CA THR A 208 14.93 -10.03 -19.65
C THR A 208 14.81 -8.80 -18.75
N TYR A 209 13.89 -7.88 -19.08
CA TYR A 209 13.57 -6.70 -18.28
C TYR A 209 13.24 -7.04 -16.82
N LEU A 210 12.44 -8.09 -16.60
CA LEU A 210 12.03 -8.51 -15.28
C LEU A 210 13.17 -9.23 -14.54
N ARG A 211 13.98 -10.05 -15.22
CA ARG A 211 15.12 -10.77 -14.63
C ARG A 211 16.11 -9.82 -14.00
N ASP A 212 16.50 -8.79 -14.76
CA ASP A 212 17.54 -7.86 -14.34
C ASP A 212 17.09 -7.10 -13.08
N ARG A 213 15.80 -6.72 -13.01
CA ARG A 213 15.20 -6.09 -11.81
C ARG A 213 15.08 -7.04 -10.63
N LEU A 214 14.66 -8.28 -10.86
CA LEU A 214 14.56 -9.29 -9.80
C LEU A 214 15.92 -9.62 -9.19
N THR A 215 16.98 -9.57 -10.00
CA THR A 215 18.36 -9.80 -9.55
C THR A 215 18.79 -8.76 -8.53
N VAL A 216 18.60 -7.47 -8.84
CA VAL A 216 18.91 -6.38 -7.89
C VAL A 216 17.95 -6.40 -6.69
N ALA A 217 16.67 -6.71 -6.91
CA ALA A 217 15.69 -6.84 -5.84
C ALA A 217 16.08 -7.91 -4.81
N ARG A 218 16.64 -9.05 -5.24
CA ARG A 218 17.14 -10.11 -4.35
C ARG A 218 18.22 -9.62 -3.38
N ASP A 219 19.14 -8.77 -3.85
CA ASP A 219 20.23 -8.25 -3.04
C ASP A 219 19.76 -7.21 -2.00
N LEU A 220 18.69 -6.48 -2.32
CA LEU A 220 18.05 -5.55 -1.39
C LEU A 220 17.31 -6.26 -0.24
N LEU A 221 16.82 -7.49 -0.45
CA LEU A 221 16.05 -8.22 0.55
C LEU A 221 16.89 -8.62 1.78
N THR A 222 16.29 -8.52 2.96
CA THR A 222 16.79 -9.20 4.18
C THR A 222 16.77 -10.72 4.01
N GLU A 223 17.53 -11.47 4.80
CA GLU A 223 17.48 -12.96 4.78
C GLU A 223 16.07 -13.52 5.07
N SER A 224 15.29 -12.84 5.91
CA SER A 224 13.89 -13.16 6.18
C SER A 224 12.91 -12.50 5.19
N GLY A 225 13.42 -11.80 4.19
CA GLY A 225 12.66 -10.94 3.28
C GLY A 225 11.85 -11.73 2.26
N SER A 226 10.81 -11.10 1.73
CA SER A 226 9.90 -11.69 0.74
C SER A 226 9.70 -10.79 -0.47
N VAL A 227 9.58 -11.42 -1.65
CA VAL A 227 9.19 -10.76 -2.90
C VAL A 227 7.87 -11.35 -3.40
N PHE A 228 6.98 -10.47 -3.85
CA PHE A 228 5.69 -10.81 -4.44
C PHE A 228 5.61 -10.24 -5.84
N VAL A 229 5.31 -11.07 -6.83
CA VAL A 229 5.10 -10.63 -8.21
C VAL A 229 3.66 -10.93 -8.61
N GLN A 230 2.87 -9.89 -8.87
CA GLN A 230 1.51 -10.00 -9.37
C GLN A 230 1.51 -10.20 -10.89
N ILE A 231 0.78 -11.17 -11.42
CA ILE A 231 0.77 -11.47 -12.85
C ILE A 231 -0.53 -12.14 -13.29
N GLY A 232 -0.92 -11.93 -14.55
CA GLY A 232 -2.01 -12.65 -15.21
C GLY A 232 -1.65 -14.09 -15.56
N ASP A 233 -2.64 -14.86 -16.05
CA ASP A 233 -2.49 -16.26 -16.45
C ASP A 233 -1.55 -16.46 -17.64
N GLU A 234 -1.46 -15.47 -18.54
CA GLU A 234 -0.69 -15.57 -19.78
C GLU A 234 0.80 -15.86 -19.55
N ASN A 235 1.39 -15.25 -18.50
CA ASN A 235 2.84 -15.27 -18.27
C ASN A 235 3.25 -15.84 -16.91
N VAL A 236 2.31 -16.26 -16.07
CA VAL A 236 2.60 -16.77 -14.71
C VAL A 236 3.65 -17.88 -14.68
N HIS A 237 3.58 -18.83 -15.62
CA HIS A 237 4.53 -19.95 -15.69
C HIS A 237 5.94 -19.51 -16.12
N ARG A 238 6.06 -18.46 -16.93
CA ARG A 238 7.35 -17.90 -17.37
C ARG A 238 7.99 -17.08 -16.26
N VAL A 239 7.19 -16.23 -15.61
CA VAL A 239 7.62 -15.44 -14.45
C VAL A 239 8.03 -16.35 -13.30
N ARG A 240 7.26 -17.43 -13.06
CA ARG A 240 7.61 -18.45 -12.07
C ARG A 240 8.98 -19.07 -12.33
N ALA A 241 9.22 -19.56 -13.54
CA ALA A 241 10.51 -20.16 -13.89
C ALA A 241 11.66 -19.14 -13.80
N LEU A 242 11.40 -17.88 -14.14
CA LEU A 242 12.38 -16.81 -13.97
C LEU A 242 12.72 -16.54 -12.49
N MET A 243 11.72 -16.58 -11.61
CA MET A 243 11.96 -16.44 -10.17
C MET A 243 12.68 -17.66 -9.58
N ASP A 244 12.44 -18.87 -10.08
CA ASP A 244 13.23 -20.06 -9.72
C ASP A 244 14.72 -19.86 -10.06
N GLU A 245 15.03 -19.26 -11.22
CA GLU A 245 16.40 -18.94 -11.65
C GLU A 245 17.07 -17.90 -10.74
N VAL A 246 16.35 -16.84 -10.36
CA VAL A 246 16.92 -15.72 -9.58
C VAL A 246 16.99 -16.05 -8.07
N PHE A 247 15.95 -16.64 -7.51
CA PHE A 247 15.81 -16.86 -6.06
C PHE A 247 16.13 -18.30 -5.63
N GLY A 248 16.20 -19.25 -6.56
CA GLY A 248 16.29 -20.68 -6.25
C GLY A 248 14.91 -21.32 -6.07
N GLU A 249 14.72 -22.53 -6.62
CA GLU A 249 13.45 -23.26 -6.55
C GLU A 249 13.05 -23.62 -5.11
N GLU A 250 14.04 -23.82 -4.23
CA GLU A 250 13.86 -24.14 -2.82
C GLU A 250 13.25 -22.98 -2.04
N ASN A 251 13.46 -21.75 -2.51
CA ASN A 251 13.00 -20.53 -1.88
C ASN A 251 11.58 -20.10 -2.31
N PHE A 252 10.95 -20.90 -3.16
CA PHE A 252 9.54 -20.72 -3.48
C PHE A 252 8.64 -21.00 -2.26
N CYS A 253 7.76 -20.06 -1.95
CA CYS A 253 6.81 -20.17 -0.85
C CYS A 253 5.46 -20.74 -1.33
N THR A 254 4.75 -19.99 -2.18
CA THR A 254 3.45 -20.40 -2.75
C THR A 254 3.03 -19.49 -3.91
N GLN A 255 2.06 -19.96 -4.70
CA GLN A 255 1.40 -19.18 -5.75
C GLN A 255 -0.04 -18.93 -5.31
N VAL A 256 -0.33 -17.67 -5.01
CA VAL A 256 -1.65 -17.26 -4.54
C VAL A 256 -2.53 -16.94 -5.73
N MET A 257 -3.76 -17.45 -5.74
CA MET A 257 -4.79 -17.03 -6.68
C MET A 257 -5.74 -16.02 -6.02
N PHE A 258 -6.05 -14.93 -6.71
CA PHE A 258 -7.00 -13.94 -6.23
C PHE A 258 -8.02 -13.53 -7.29
N ARG A 259 -9.26 -13.25 -6.87
CA ARG A 259 -10.38 -12.97 -7.77
C ARG A 259 -10.41 -11.50 -8.20
N LYS A 260 -10.43 -11.24 -9.51
CA LYS A 260 -10.47 -9.88 -10.11
C LYS A 260 -11.83 -9.45 -10.64
N THR A 261 -12.63 -10.37 -11.18
CA THR A 261 -13.94 -10.06 -11.81
C THR A 261 -14.92 -11.22 -11.69
N THR A 262 -16.20 -10.97 -12.01
CA THR A 262 -17.16 -12.02 -12.36
C THR A 262 -17.04 -12.36 -13.85
N GLY A 263 -17.25 -13.63 -14.21
CA GLY A 263 -17.26 -14.06 -15.60
C GLY A 263 -18.28 -13.26 -16.42
N LYS A 264 -17.91 -12.88 -17.66
CA LYS A 264 -18.74 -12.06 -18.56
C LYS A 264 -19.26 -12.85 -19.77
N GLY A 265 -19.12 -14.17 -19.78
CA GLY A 265 -19.69 -15.09 -20.76
C GLY A 265 -19.18 -14.89 -22.19
N ALA A 266 -17.94 -14.43 -22.36
CA ALA A 266 -17.42 -14.03 -23.68
C ALA A 266 -16.40 -15.02 -24.27
N GLY A 267 -16.00 -16.07 -23.52
CA GLY A 267 -15.05 -17.10 -23.97
C GLY A 267 -15.54 -18.53 -23.73
N VAL A 268 -14.64 -19.51 -23.96
CA VAL A 268 -14.90 -20.95 -23.66
C VAL A 268 -15.05 -21.16 -22.15
N LEU A 269 -14.13 -20.59 -21.36
CA LEU A 269 -14.21 -20.47 -19.91
C LEU A 269 -13.66 -19.09 -19.54
N ASP A 270 -14.42 -18.32 -18.79
CA ASP A 270 -14.00 -16.97 -18.41
C ASP A 270 -12.86 -17.01 -17.40
N ASN A 271 -11.76 -16.33 -17.71
CA ASN A 271 -10.73 -16.07 -16.71
C ASN A 271 -11.22 -14.99 -15.73
N THR A 272 -11.31 -15.35 -14.44
CA THR A 272 -11.81 -14.49 -13.35
C THR A 272 -10.77 -14.19 -12.28
N VAL A 273 -9.53 -14.66 -12.45
CA VAL A 273 -8.47 -14.61 -11.44
C VAL A 273 -7.17 -14.04 -12.01
N ASP A 274 -6.35 -13.51 -11.11
CA ASP A 274 -4.93 -13.24 -11.34
C ASP A 274 -4.12 -13.97 -10.26
N PHE A 275 -2.79 -13.98 -10.41
CA PHE A 275 -1.89 -14.72 -9.53
C PHE A 275 -0.88 -13.79 -8.86
N ILE A 276 -0.44 -14.17 -7.66
CA ILE A 276 0.71 -13.58 -6.98
C ILE A 276 1.70 -14.71 -6.71
N VAL A 277 2.91 -14.58 -7.25
CA VAL A 277 3.99 -15.52 -7.03
C VAL A 277 4.84 -15.02 -5.87
N TRP A 278 4.95 -15.82 -4.80
CA TRP A 278 5.69 -15.46 -3.59
C TRP A 278 6.97 -16.29 -3.44
N TYR A 279 8.10 -15.58 -3.36
CA TYR A 279 9.41 -16.13 -2.98
C TYR A 279 9.94 -15.46 -1.71
N ALA A 280 10.70 -16.22 -0.94
CA ALA A 280 11.56 -15.68 0.10
C ALA A 280 12.98 -15.48 -0.45
N LYS A 281 13.79 -14.66 0.23
CA LYS A 281 15.24 -14.70 -0.01
C LYS A 281 15.84 -16.01 0.51
N SER A 282 15.47 -16.39 1.73
CA SER A 282 15.71 -17.72 2.30
C SER A 282 14.44 -18.24 2.93
N ARG A 283 13.93 -19.38 2.44
CA ARG A 283 12.69 -19.97 2.95
C ARG A 283 12.83 -20.50 4.38
N GLU A 284 14.03 -20.89 4.81
CA GLU A 284 14.26 -21.38 6.17
C GLU A 284 14.05 -20.29 7.23
N THR A 285 14.33 -19.04 6.89
CA THR A 285 14.25 -17.88 7.79
C THR A 285 13.13 -16.92 7.45
N VAL A 286 12.23 -17.30 6.54
CA VAL A 286 11.16 -16.41 6.03
C VAL A 286 10.29 -15.87 7.17
N LYS A 287 10.09 -14.55 7.19
CA LYS A 287 9.13 -13.93 8.11
C LYS A 287 7.72 -14.23 7.60
N TYR A 288 6.92 -14.95 8.39
CA TYR A 288 5.52 -15.23 8.07
C TYR A 288 4.60 -15.04 9.29
N ARG A 289 3.57 -14.23 9.11
CA ARG A 289 2.47 -14.00 10.05
C ARG A 289 1.18 -14.55 9.42
N PRO A 290 0.55 -15.59 10.00
CA PRO A 290 -0.71 -16.09 9.47
C PRO A 290 -1.79 -15.02 9.61
N LEU A 291 -2.47 -14.71 8.50
CA LEU A 291 -3.68 -13.92 8.52
C LEU A 291 -4.88 -14.85 8.71
N TYR A 292 -5.84 -14.41 9.50
CA TYR A 292 -6.99 -15.22 9.87
C TYR A 292 -8.26 -14.67 9.24
N GLU A 293 -9.20 -15.55 8.97
CA GLU A 293 -10.57 -15.19 8.62
C GLU A 293 -11.57 -15.87 9.54
N MET A 294 -12.71 -15.24 9.73
CA MET A 294 -13.80 -15.81 10.52
C MET A 294 -14.31 -17.06 9.81
N ARG A 295 -14.50 -18.14 10.58
CA ARG A 295 -15.17 -19.33 10.08
C ARG A 295 -16.67 -19.05 9.98
N ASP A 296 -17.33 -19.69 9.03
CA ASP A 296 -18.78 -19.77 8.97
C ASP A 296 -19.21 -21.17 9.41
N PRO A 297 -20.07 -21.33 10.44
CA PRO A 297 -20.57 -22.63 10.85
C PRO A 297 -21.27 -23.41 9.74
N SER A 298 -21.93 -22.73 8.80
CA SER A 298 -22.69 -23.34 7.70
C SER A 298 -21.79 -24.00 6.64
N GLU A 299 -20.53 -23.58 6.53
CA GLU A 299 -19.54 -24.18 5.64
C GLU A 299 -19.04 -25.55 6.17
N GLU A 300 -19.24 -25.85 7.45
CA GLU A 300 -18.73 -27.05 8.09
C GLU A 300 -19.82 -28.09 8.35
N VAL A 301 -19.97 -29.02 7.41
CA VAL A 301 -20.98 -30.11 7.42
C VAL A 301 -20.99 -30.93 8.72
N ASN A 302 -19.88 -30.98 9.45
CA ASN A 302 -19.73 -31.74 10.70
C ASN A 302 -20.18 -30.98 11.96
N LEU A 303 -20.51 -29.69 11.87
CA LEU A 303 -21.02 -28.87 12.97
C LEU A 303 -22.55 -28.91 13.00
N ARG A 304 -23.11 -30.02 13.48
CA ARG A 304 -24.57 -30.24 13.50
C ARG A 304 -25.17 -30.28 14.90
N LEU A 305 -24.36 -30.16 15.95
CA LEU A 305 -24.84 -30.22 17.31
C LEU A 305 -24.75 -28.84 17.96
N VAL A 306 -25.73 -28.53 18.81
CA VAL A 306 -25.79 -27.30 19.58
C VAL A 306 -26.01 -27.63 21.05
N LEU A 307 -25.29 -26.92 21.90
CA LEU A 307 -25.48 -26.86 23.34
C LEU A 307 -26.27 -25.58 23.63
N LEU A 308 -27.46 -25.71 24.19
CA LEU A 308 -28.30 -24.59 24.58
C LEU A 308 -27.86 -24.01 25.94
N PRO A 309 -28.29 -22.78 26.29
CA PRO A 309 -27.91 -22.12 27.55
C PRO A 309 -28.35 -22.86 28.81
N ASP A 310 -29.44 -23.62 28.73
CA ASP A 310 -29.95 -24.52 29.78
C ASP A 310 -29.10 -25.81 29.93
N GLY A 311 -28.06 -25.96 29.10
CA GLY A 311 -27.17 -27.10 29.00
C GLY A 311 -27.74 -28.28 28.21
N THR A 312 -28.91 -28.12 27.56
CA THR A 312 -29.50 -29.15 26.70
C THR A 312 -28.71 -29.30 25.40
N ARG A 313 -28.46 -30.54 24.99
CA ARG A 313 -27.73 -30.87 23.76
C ARG A 313 -28.70 -31.40 22.72
N ARG A 314 -28.77 -30.76 21.55
CA ARG A 314 -29.59 -31.23 20.42
C ARG A 314 -28.89 -31.04 19.09
N ARG A 315 -29.51 -31.54 18.02
CA ARG A 315 -29.09 -31.25 16.65
C ARG A 315 -29.64 -29.87 16.23
N LEU A 316 -28.87 -29.15 15.42
CA LEU A 316 -29.33 -27.96 14.72
C LEU A 316 -30.47 -28.32 13.76
N THR A 317 -31.48 -27.45 13.66
CA THR A 317 -32.48 -27.51 12.60
C THR A 317 -31.83 -27.12 11.26
N THR A 318 -32.49 -27.42 10.14
CA THR A 318 -31.99 -27.02 8.81
C THR A 318 -31.90 -25.50 8.69
N ASP A 319 -32.91 -24.78 9.18
CA ASP A 319 -32.95 -23.32 9.09
C ASP A 319 -31.93 -22.64 10.03
N GLU A 320 -31.65 -23.21 11.20
CA GLU A 320 -30.55 -22.78 12.08
C GLU A 320 -29.18 -23.02 11.44
N PHE A 321 -28.97 -24.17 10.80
CA PHE A 321 -27.70 -24.52 10.16
C PHE A 321 -27.42 -23.66 8.92
N GLU A 322 -28.47 -23.34 8.14
CA GLU A 322 -28.38 -22.47 6.96
C GLU A 322 -28.41 -20.98 7.31
N GLY A 323 -28.49 -20.62 8.60
CA GLY A 323 -28.48 -19.24 9.09
C GLY A 323 -29.76 -18.45 8.79
N ARG A 324 -30.87 -19.12 8.47
CA ARG A 324 -32.19 -18.49 8.27
C ARG A 324 -32.89 -18.18 9.60
N GLU A 325 -32.59 -18.94 10.64
CA GLU A 325 -33.07 -18.74 12.00
C GLU A 325 -31.89 -18.50 12.94
N ALA A 326 -32.00 -17.50 13.81
CA ALA A 326 -30.95 -17.19 14.77
C ALA A 326 -30.95 -18.21 15.92
N LEU A 327 -29.75 -18.59 16.37
CA LEU A 327 -29.61 -19.43 17.55
C LEU A 327 -29.97 -18.65 18.82
N PRO A 328 -30.52 -19.32 19.86
CA PRO A 328 -30.74 -18.70 21.15
C PRO A 328 -29.46 -18.10 21.74
N ASP A 329 -29.58 -16.96 22.41
CA ASP A 329 -28.44 -16.27 23.02
C ASP A 329 -27.71 -17.19 24.02
N GLY A 330 -26.40 -17.37 23.83
CA GLY A 330 -25.58 -18.27 24.64
C GLY A 330 -25.53 -19.72 24.17
N ALA A 331 -26.22 -20.08 23.08
CA ALA A 331 -26.08 -21.38 22.45
C ALA A 331 -24.70 -21.55 21.79
N ARG A 332 -24.11 -22.74 21.91
CA ARG A 332 -22.77 -23.07 21.40
C ARG A 332 -22.83 -24.24 20.43
N ILE A 333 -22.39 -24.02 19.20
CA ILE A 333 -22.28 -25.08 18.20
C ILE A 333 -21.05 -25.94 18.52
N TYR A 334 -21.16 -27.26 18.39
CA TYR A 334 -20.05 -28.18 18.62
C TYR A 334 -20.07 -29.40 17.71
N ARG A 335 -18.95 -30.13 17.73
CA ARG A 335 -18.85 -31.47 17.13
C ARG A 335 -18.10 -32.45 18.04
N PRO A 336 -18.45 -33.73 18.01
CA PRO A 336 -17.67 -34.77 18.65
C PRO A 336 -16.40 -35.03 17.83
N ASN A 337 -15.25 -35.06 18.48
CA ASN A 337 -13.98 -35.40 17.88
C ASN A 337 -13.39 -36.64 18.58
N PRO A 338 -13.05 -37.74 17.87
CA PRO A 338 -12.53 -38.95 18.49
C PRO A 338 -11.31 -38.70 19.39
N LEU A 339 -11.35 -39.21 20.62
CA LEU A 339 -10.24 -39.13 21.58
C LEU A 339 -9.24 -40.28 21.47
N THR A 340 -9.31 -41.05 20.39
CA THR A 340 -8.41 -42.17 20.12
C THR A 340 -7.35 -41.79 19.09
N SER A 341 -6.12 -42.24 19.31
CA SER A 341 -4.99 -42.16 18.38
C SER A 341 -4.70 -43.54 17.81
N ALA A 342 -4.35 -43.61 16.53
CA ALA A 342 -4.01 -44.86 15.85
C ALA A 342 -2.62 -45.43 16.24
N ARG A 343 -1.86 -44.74 17.11
CA ARG A 343 -0.56 -45.23 17.57
C ARG A 343 -0.71 -46.54 18.36
N SER A 344 0.22 -47.46 18.16
CA SER A 344 0.31 -48.69 18.96
C SER A 344 0.55 -48.38 20.43
N ALA A 345 -0.17 -49.07 21.32
CA ALA A 345 -0.05 -48.88 22.76
C ALA A 345 1.32 -49.36 23.29
N SER A 346 1.88 -48.57 24.19
CA SER A 346 3.09 -48.83 24.98
C SER A 346 2.74 -49.06 26.45
N GLY A 347 3.69 -49.57 27.26
CA GLY A 347 3.42 -50.04 28.63
C GLY A 347 2.89 -49.00 29.64
N GLY A 348 2.89 -47.72 29.29
CA GLY A 348 2.34 -46.63 30.14
C GLY A 348 1.02 -46.02 29.65
N ASP A 349 0.45 -46.51 28.54
CA ASP A 349 -0.76 -45.92 27.97
C ASP A 349 -2.03 -46.39 28.66
N LEU A 350 -2.95 -45.44 28.88
CA LEU A 350 -4.27 -45.74 29.42
C LEU A 350 -5.07 -46.60 28.43
N ARG A 351 -5.53 -47.77 28.88
CA ARG A 351 -6.26 -48.75 28.07
C ARG A 351 -7.77 -48.75 28.29
N GLU A 352 -8.21 -48.24 29.43
CA GLU A 352 -9.61 -48.16 29.81
C GLU A 352 -9.90 -46.90 30.60
N TYR A 353 -11.10 -46.37 30.40
CA TYR A 353 -11.59 -45.22 31.14
C TYR A 353 -13.09 -45.38 31.38
N HIS A 354 -13.54 -45.08 32.59
CA HIS A 354 -14.96 -45.11 32.93
C HIS A 354 -15.51 -43.69 32.89
N PHE A 355 -16.51 -43.47 32.04
CA PHE A 355 -17.20 -42.19 31.91
C PHE A 355 -18.70 -42.44 32.04
N GLN A 356 -19.35 -41.76 32.99
CA GLN A 356 -20.79 -41.90 33.28
C GLN A 356 -21.22 -43.38 33.44
N ALA A 357 -20.51 -44.10 34.31
CA ALA A 357 -20.68 -45.55 34.57
C ALA A 357 -20.48 -46.49 33.35
N THR A 358 -20.08 -45.97 32.20
CA THR A 358 -19.81 -46.76 30.99
C THR A 358 -18.30 -46.91 30.76
N ARG A 359 -17.85 -48.14 30.42
CA ARG A 359 -16.45 -48.44 30.13
C ARG A 359 -16.13 -48.18 28.66
N PHE A 360 -15.14 -47.31 28.41
CA PHE A 360 -14.62 -47.01 27.09
C PHE A 360 -13.18 -47.54 26.91
N THR A 361 -12.88 -48.03 25.70
CA THR A 361 -11.54 -48.52 25.32
C THR A 361 -11.14 -47.97 23.96
N PRO A 362 -9.86 -47.62 23.72
CA PRO A 362 -9.41 -47.05 22.45
C PRO A 362 -9.17 -48.10 21.35
N GLY A 363 -9.64 -49.34 21.53
CA GLY A 363 -9.36 -50.45 20.62
C GLY A 363 -7.87 -50.77 20.53
N GLY A 364 -7.36 -50.98 19.32
CA GLY A 364 -5.92 -51.22 19.08
C GLY A 364 -5.03 -49.97 19.24
N GLY A 365 -5.64 -48.79 19.34
CA GLY A 365 -4.94 -47.50 19.49
C GLY A 365 -4.72 -47.08 20.94
N THR A 366 -4.53 -45.80 21.21
CA THR A 366 -4.40 -45.22 22.57
C THR A 366 -5.34 -44.03 22.75
N PHE A 367 -5.62 -43.61 23.99
CA PHE A 367 -6.27 -42.31 24.20
C PHE A 367 -5.29 -41.17 23.88
N LYS A 368 -5.79 -40.06 23.36
CA LYS A 368 -4.99 -38.86 23.02
C LYS A 368 -4.43 -38.13 24.25
N THR A 369 -4.89 -38.46 25.45
CA THR A 369 -4.45 -37.87 26.72
C THR A 369 -4.40 -38.94 27.82
N ASN A 370 -3.76 -38.61 28.96
CA ASN A 370 -3.62 -39.49 30.11
C ASN A 370 -4.89 -39.48 30.99
N LYS A 371 -4.90 -40.28 32.07
CA LYS A 371 -6.03 -40.35 33.01
C LYS A 371 -6.40 -38.98 33.57
N ARG A 372 -5.41 -38.21 34.06
CA ARG A 372 -5.63 -36.85 34.59
C ARG A 372 -6.29 -35.94 33.54
N GLY A 373 -5.83 -35.98 32.29
CA GLY A 373 -6.41 -35.19 31.22
C GLY A 373 -7.86 -35.58 30.91
N LEU A 374 -8.18 -36.88 30.96
CA LEU A 374 -9.57 -37.34 30.84
C LEU A 374 -10.42 -36.92 32.04
N ASP A 375 -9.88 -36.97 33.26
CA ASP A 375 -10.56 -36.52 34.47
C ASP A 375 -10.90 -35.01 34.37
N GLN A 376 -9.95 -34.19 33.91
CA GLN A 376 -10.18 -32.76 33.69
C GLN A 376 -11.23 -32.49 32.60
N LEU A 377 -11.22 -33.27 31.51
CA LEU A 377 -12.25 -33.15 30.46
C LEU A 377 -13.63 -33.57 30.96
N THR A 378 -13.72 -34.56 31.87
CA THR A 378 -14.98 -34.89 32.56
C THR A 378 -15.46 -33.71 33.39
N LYS A 379 -14.59 -33.13 34.23
CA LYS A 379 -14.92 -31.98 35.10
C LYS A 379 -15.36 -30.76 34.30
N ALA A 380 -14.73 -30.51 33.16
CA ALA A 380 -15.05 -29.42 32.24
C ALA A 380 -16.26 -29.67 31.33
N ASP A 381 -16.95 -30.81 31.46
CA ASP A 381 -18.05 -31.23 30.59
C ASP A 381 -17.69 -31.25 29.09
N ARG A 382 -16.44 -31.61 28.77
CA ARG A 382 -15.89 -31.68 27.40
C ARG A 382 -15.80 -33.09 26.83
N LEU A 383 -16.40 -34.09 27.49
CA LEU A 383 -16.45 -35.48 27.02
C LEU A 383 -17.86 -35.89 26.58
N MET A 384 -17.90 -36.74 25.55
CA MET A 384 -19.13 -37.32 25.03
C MET A 384 -18.90 -38.78 24.61
N GLY A 385 -19.71 -39.69 25.11
CA GLY A 385 -19.81 -41.06 24.58
C GLY A 385 -20.61 -41.06 23.28
N VAL A 386 -20.07 -41.62 22.21
CA VAL A 386 -20.79 -41.87 20.95
C VAL A 386 -20.62 -43.34 20.59
N GLY A 387 -21.68 -44.13 20.79
CA GLY A 387 -21.61 -45.58 20.67
C GLY A 387 -20.57 -46.15 21.64
N ARG A 388 -19.55 -46.85 21.11
CA ARG A 388 -18.44 -47.42 21.90
C ARG A 388 -17.21 -46.53 21.99
N SER A 389 -17.27 -45.32 21.45
CA SER A 389 -16.13 -44.40 21.34
C SER A 389 -16.31 -43.19 22.25
N LEU A 390 -15.24 -42.84 22.97
CA LEU A 390 -15.17 -41.61 23.73
C LEU A 390 -14.69 -40.47 22.83
N ASN A 391 -15.38 -39.33 22.87
CA ASN A 391 -15.11 -38.17 22.03
C ASN A 391 -14.92 -36.92 22.88
N TYR A 392 -14.11 -36.01 22.37
CA TYR A 392 -13.93 -34.65 22.88
C TYR A 392 -14.95 -33.72 22.21
N ILE A 393 -15.61 -32.91 23.01
CA ILE A 393 -16.51 -31.85 22.53
C ILE A 393 -15.67 -30.65 22.14
N ARG A 394 -15.60 -30.40 20.84
CA ARG A 394 -14.97 -29.20 20.28
C ARG A 394 -16.05 -28.20 19.91
N TYR A 395 -16.09 -27.07 20.61
CA TYR A 395 -16.97 -25.97 20.22
C TYR A 395 -16.44 -25.28 18.97
N PHE A 396 -17.34 -24.68 18.21
CA PHE A 396 -16.97 -23.79 17.12
C PHE A 396 -16.16 -22.59 17.63
N ASP A 397 -16.62 -21.99 18.72
CA ASP A 397 -16.01 -20.81 19.37
C ASP A 397 -14.70 -21.11 20.11
N ASP A 398 -14.30 -22.39 20.24
CA ASP A 398 -12.98 -22.74 20.78
C ASP A 398 -11.85 -22.22 19.86
N PHE A 399 -12.15 -22.03 18.56
CA PHE A 399 -11.25 -21.41 17.60
C PHE A 399 -12.08 -20.86 16.42
N PRO A 400 -12.70 -19.68 16.54
CA PRO A 400 -13.69 -19.15 15.59
C PRO A 400 -13.07 -18.67 14.26
N VAL A 401 -11.75 -18.75 14.13
CA VAL A 401 -11.03 -18.31 12.93
C VAL A 401 -10.33 -19.49 12.24
N LYS A 402 -10.07 -19.35 10.95
CA LYS A 402 -9.20 -20.24 10.16
C LYS A 402 -8.07 -19.43 9.52
N PRO A 403 -6.83 -19.95 9.46
CA PRO A 403 -5.78 -19.29 8.67
C PRO A 403 -6.21 -19.17 7.22
N ARG A 404 -5.97 -18.02 6.61
CA ARG A 404 -6.13 -17.82 5.17
C ARG A 404 -5.12 -18.68 4.42
N ASN A 405 -5.54 -19.23 3.29
CA ASN A 405 -4.70 -20.01 2.40
C ASN A 405 -4.34 -19.19 1.14
N ASP A 406 -3.85 -19.88 0.12
CA ASP A 406 -3.46 -19.38 -1.20
C ASP A 406 -4.65 -19.06 -2.13
N VAL A 407 -5.89 -19.15 -1.64
CA VAL A 407 -7.12 -18.88 -2.40
C VAL A 407 -7.84 -17.66 -1.84
N TRP A 408 -7.80 -16.55 -2.56
CA TRP A 408 -8.40 -15.28 -2.14
C TRP A 408 -9.61 -14.91 -3.01
N ASP A 409 -10.80 -15.31 -2.59
CA ASP A 409 -12.05 -15.09 -3.32
C ASP A 409 -12.76 -13.77 -2.99
N ASP A 410 -12.45 -13.18 -1.82
CA ASP A 410 -13.06 -11.95 -1.29
C ASP A 410 -12.38 -10.64 -1.74
N THR A 411 -11.27 -10.73 -2.50
CA THR A 411 -10.52 -9.57 -3.01
C THR A 411 -11.36 -8.73 -3.95
N ARG A 412 -12.32 -9.35 -4.66
CA ARG A 412 -13.28 -8.65 -5.53
C ARG A 412 -14.03 -7.57 -4.78
N THR A 413 -14.61 -7.89 -3.63
CA THR A 413 -15.49 -6.98 -2.88
C THR A 413 -14.73 -5.75 -2.35
N GLY A 414 -13.43 -5.91 -2.06
CA GLY A 414 -12.57 -4.78 -1.67
C GLY A 414 -12.39 -3.74 -2.78
N GLY A 415 -12.37 -4.15 -4.05
CA GLY A 415 -12.24 -3.24 -5.20
C GLY A 415 -13.54 -2.62 -5.73
N PHE A 416 -14.71 -3.13 -5.32
CA PHE A 416 -16.02 -2.61 -5.78
C PHE A 416 -16.48 -1.36 -5.02
N GLY A 417 -16.00 -1.16 -3.78
CA GLY A 417 -16.33 0.01 -2.95
C GLY A 417 -15.34 1.16 -3.03
N GLU A 418 -14.14 0.92 -3.57
CA GLU A 418 -13.08 1.92 -3.73
C GLU A 418 -13.11 2.51 -5.15
N GLU A 419 -13.31 3.83 -5.27
CA GLU A 419 -13.25 4.52 -6.55
C GLU A 419 -11.81 4.46 -7.10
N LYS A 420 -11.61 3.76 -8.22
CA LYS A 420 -10.28 3.64 -8.85
C LYS A 420 -9.80 5.02 -9.32
N ILE A 421 -8.58 5.40 -8.94
CA ILE A 421 -7.93 6.67 -9.27
C ILE A 421 -7.08 6.55 -10.55
N TYR A 422 -6.63 5.34 -10.88
CA TYR A 422 -5.80 5.02 -12.06
C TYR A 422 -6.42 3.94 -12.95
N VAL A 423 -6.03 3.89 -14.24
CA VAL A 423 -6.57 2.94 -15.24
C VAL A 423 -6.36 1.48 -14.81
N VAL A 424 -5.15 1.14 -14.36
CA VAL A 424 -4.79 -0.20 -13.86
C VAL A 424 -4.33 -0.10 -12.40
N GLN A 425 -5.29 0.06 -11.49
CA GLN A 425 -5.01 0.10 -10.05
C GLN A 425 -5.12 -1.30 -9.42
N THR A 426 -4.05 -1.72 -8.75
CA THR A 426 -3.99 -2.91 -7.89
C THR A 426 -5.03 -2.81 -6.77
N VAL A 427 -5.66 -3.94 -6.44
CA VAL A 427 -6.63 -4.00 -5.33
C VAL A 427 -5.87 -3.93 -4.00
N SER A 428 -6.21 -2.93 -3.16
CA SER A 428 -5.55 -2.65 -1.87
C SER A 428 -5.40 -3.89 -0.99
N LYS A 429 -6.44 -4.73 -0.90
CA LYS A 429 -6.44 -5.99 -0.11
C LYS A 429 -5.33 -6.97 -0.51
N ALA A 430 -4.97 -7.05 -1.79
CA ALA A 430 -3.97 -8.01 -2.25
C ALA A 430 -2.58 -7.63 -1.75
N ALA A 431 -2.18 -6.37 -1.96
CA ALA A 431 -0.92 -5.82 -1.44
C ALA A 431 -0.89 -5.81 0.10
N GLU A 432 -2.01 -5.45 0.74
CA GLU A 432 -2.18 -5.47 2.19
C GLU A 432 -1.88 -6.83 2.81
N ARG A 433 -2.43 -7.90 2.25
CA ARG A 433 -2.16 -9.26 2.75
C ARG A 433 -0.68 -9.61 2.61
N CYS A 434 -0.08 -9.34 1.47
CA CYS A 434 1.34 -9.61 1.22
C CYS A 434 2.24 -8.91 2.25
N ILE A 435 1.98 -7.61 2.47
CA ILE A 435 2.73 -6.79 3.44
C ILE A 435 2.49 -7.29 4.87
N LEU A 436 1.24 -7.50 5.29
CA LEU A 436 0.94 -7.93 6.66
C LEU A 436 1.48 -9.33 6.98
N MET A 437 1.50 -10.24 6.01
CA MET A 437 2.06 -11.59 6.18
C MET A 437 3.58 -11.57 6.39
N THR A 438 4.31 -10.58 5.84
CA THR A 438 5.77 -10.65 5.74
C THR A 438 6.53 -9.48 6.37
N THR A 439 5.82 -8.55 7.02
CA THR A 439 6.40 -7.36 7.64
C THR A 439 5.81 -7.09 9.02
N ASP A 440 6.60 -6.51 9.91
CA ASP A 440 6.15 -5.87 11.15
C ASP A 440 6.13 -4.34 10.97
N PRO A 441 5.40 -3.57 11.80
CA PRO A 441 5.46 -2.11 11.75
C PRO A 441 6.90 -1.58 11.87
N GLY A 442 7.26 -0.60 11.03
CA GLY A 442 8.61 -0.05 10.92
C GLY A 442 9.56 -0.79 9.96
N ASP A 443 9.20 -1.99 9.47
CA ASP A 443 9.93 -2.66 8.39
C ASP A 443 9.84 -1.85 7.09
N LEU A 444 10.79 -2.08 6.17
CA LEU A 444 10.89 -1.38 4.88
C LEU A 444 10.21 -2.18 3.77
N VAL A 445 9.30 -1.54 3.05
CA VAL A 445 8.61 -2.04 1.87
C VAL A 445 9.10 -1.30 0.62
N LEU A 446 9.38 -2.02 -0.46
CA LEU A 446 9.78 -1.45 -1.74
C LEU A 446 8.80 -1.87 -2.84
N ASP A 447 8.40 -0.91 -3.67
CA ASP A 447 7.62 -1.14 -4.89
C ASP A 447 8.33 -0.50 -6.09
N PRO A 448 8.97 -1.30 -6.97
CA PRO A 448 9.66 -0.77 -8.14
C PRO A 448 8.71 -0.47 -9.32
N THR A 449 7.39 -0.62 -9.13
CA THR A 449 6.32 -0.53 -10.15
C THR A 449 5.10 0.23 -9.59
N CYS A 450 5.36 1.37 -8.93
CA CYS A 450 4.42 2.14 -8.12
C CYS A 450 2.99 2.26 -8.68
N GLY A 451 2.87 2.62 -9.96
CA GLY A 451 1.61 2.99 -10.59
C GLY A 451 0.87 4.05 -9.75
N SER A 452 -0.34 3.73 -9.30
CA SER A 452 -1.17 4.61 -8.46
C SER A 452 -0.77 4.73 -6.98
N GLY A 453 0.36 4.15 -6.58
CA GLY A 453 0.87 4.20 -5.21
C GLY A 453 0.12 3.33 -4.21
N THR A 454 -0.49 2.21 -4.64
CA THR A 454 -1.26 1.32 -3.75
C THR A 454 -0.38 0.70 -2.66
N THR A 455 0.82 0.23 -3.01
CA THR A 455 1.75 -0.38 -2.05
C THR A 455 2.20 0.63 -1.00
N ALA A 456 2.56 1.85 -1.41
CA ALA A 456 2.93 2.94 -0.50
C ALA A 456 1.77 3.33 0.43
N TYR A 457 0.55 3.47 -0.10
CA TYR A 457 -0.65 3.75 0.69
C TYR A 457 -0.90 2.68 1.77
N VAL A 458 -0.78 1.41 1.41
CA VAL A 458 -0.98 0.29 2.32
C VAL A 458 0.15 0.20 3.35
N ALA A 459 1.41 0.35 2.93
CA ALA A 459 2.55 0.36 3.84
C ALA A 459 2.44 1.50 4.87
N GLU A 460 2.08 2.71 4.43
CA GLU A 460 1.80 3.86 5.28
C GLU A 460 0.65 3.57 6.26
N GLN A 461 -0.48 3.02 5.78
CA GLN A 461 -1.62 2.63 6.62
C GLN A 461 -1.16 1.77 7.80
N TRP A 462 -0.29 0.82 7.51
CA TRP A 462 0.17 -0.17 8.45
C TRP A 462 1.45 0.24 9.21
N GLY A 463 1.92 1.49 9.07
CA GLY A 463 3.07 2.04 9.80
C GLY A 463 4.40 1.41 9.39
N ARG A 464 4.54 1.01 8.12
CA ARG A 464 5.80 0.55 7.51
C ARG A 464 6.48 1.72 6.80
N ARG A 465 7.80 1.66 6.72
CA ARG A 465 8.59 2.55 5.85
C ARG A 465 8.39 2.11 4.41
N TRP A 466 8.35 3.05 3.47
CA TRP A 466 8.16 2.69 2.06
C TRP A 466 9.04 3.50 1.10
N ILE A 467 9.44 2.82 0.02
CA ILE A 467 10.05 3.39 -1.17
C ILE A 467 9.21 2.91 -2.36
N THR A 468 8.79 3.84 -3.21
CA THR A 468 8.03 3.52 -4.43
C THR A 468 8.69 4.18 -5.64
N ILE A 469 8.78 3.46 -6.75
CA ILE A 469 9.51 3.88 -7.95
C ILE A 469 8.59 3.77 -9.16
N ASP A 470 8.60 4.78 -10.01
CA ASP A 470 7.95 4.72 -11.32
C ASP A 470 8.75 5.52 -12.36
N THR A 471 8.66 5.10 -13.62
CA THR A 471 9.17 5.90 -14.74
C THR A 471 8.18 6.99 -15.15
N SER A 472 6.90 6.86 -14.80
CA SER A 472 5.83 7.77 -15.21
C SER A 472 5.60 8.92 -14.25
N ARG A 473 5.74 10.15 -14.75
CA ARG A 473 5.41 11.36 -13.98
C ARG A 473 3.94 11.45 -13.63
N VAL A 474 3.06 11.00 -14.54
CA VAL A 474 1.60 10.97 -14.31
C VAL A 474 1.26 10.02 -13.15
N ALA A 475 1.88 8.83 -13.13
CA ALA A 475 1.68 7.86 -12.06
C ALA A 475 2.11 8.41 -10.70
N LEU A 476 3.31 8.99 -10.63
CA LEU A 476 3.81 9.61 -9.40
C LEU A 476 2.99 10.83 -8.98
N ALA A 477 2.54 11.68 -9.90
CA ALA A 477 1.69 12.83 -9.56
C ALA A 477 0.36 12.38 -8.92
N LEU A 478 -0.27 11.31 -9.44
CA LEU A 478 -1.48 10.72 -8.85
C LEU A 478 -1.19 10.06 -7.49
N ALA A 479 -0.10 9.30 -7.38
CA ALA A 479 0.30 8.68 -6.12
C ALA A 479 0.61 9.73 -5.04
N ARG A 480 1.31 10.82 -5.41
CA ARG A 480 1.62 11.97 -4.56
C ARG A 480 0.35 12.60 -4.01
N ALA A 481 -0.59 12.98 -4.89
CA ALA A 481 -1.87 13.56 -4.47
C ALA A 481 -2.68 12.61 -3.57
N ARG A 482 -2.70 11.31 -3.90
CA ARG A 482 -3.39 10.28 -3.11
C ARG A 482 -2.83 10.16 -1.69
N ILE A 483 -1.50 10.10 -1.52
CA ILE A 483 -0.86 9.93 -0.21
C ILE A 483 -0.97 11.21 0.62
N MET A 484 -0.84 12.38 0.00
CA MET A 484 -1.01 13.68 0.69
C MET A 484 -2.43 13.86 1.25
N GLY A 485 -3.44 13.51 0.48
CA GLY A 485 -4.86 13.65 0.86
C GLY A 485 -5.43 12.48 1.66
N ALA A 486 -4.64 11.42 1.89
CA ALA A 486 -5.10 10.21 2.54
C ALA A 486 -5.41 10.44 4.04
N ARG A 487 -6.54 9.89 4.46
CA ARG A 487 -6.85 9.67 5.87
C ARG A 487 -6.48 8.25 6.26
N TYR A 488 -5.80 8.10 7.38
CA TYR A 488 -5.52 6.82 8.01
C TYR A 488 -6.10 6.74 9.43
N PRO A 489 -6.48 5.54 9.90
CA PRO A 489 -6.80 5.31 11.31
C PRO A 489 -5.54 5.42 12.19
N TRP A 490 -5.72 5.89 13.43
CA TRP A 490 -4.67 5.83 14.44
C TRP A 490 -4.77 4.54 15.23
N TYR A 491 -3.78 3.67 15.12
CA TYR A 491 -3.71 2.42 15.89
C TYR A 491 -2.96 2.64 17.21
N LEU A 492 -3.45 2.01 18.28
CA LEU A 492 -2.78 2.04 19.57
C LEU A 492 -1.42 1.33 19.46
N LEU A 493 -0.34 2.07 19.71
CA LEU A 493 1.01 1.51 19.76
C LEU A 493 1.14 0.61 20.99
N ALA A 494 1.81 -0.54 20.85
CA ALA A 494 2.11 -1.40 21.99
C ALA A 494 3.00 -0.66 23.03
N ASP A 495 3.90 0.20 22.53
CA ASP A 495 4.78 1.06 23.32
C ASP A 495 4.18 2.46 23.59
N SER A 496 2.91 2.52 24.02
CA SER A 496 2.30 3.74 24.55
C SER A 496 1.55 3.45 25.84
N ARG A 497 1.31 4.50 26.66
CA ARG A 497 0.57 4.31 27.92
C ARG A 497 -0.84 3.80 27.65
N GLU A 498 -1.51 4.34 26.63
CA GLU A 498 -2.82 3.88 26.21
C GLU A 498 -2.77 2.42 25.72
N GLY A 499 -1.71 2.03 25.01
CA GLY A 499 -1.50 0.67 24.56
C GLY A 499 -1.27 -0.32 25.70
N GLN A 500 -0.42 0.02 26.67
CA GLN A 500 -0.17 -0.79 27.87
C GLN A 500 -1.44 -0.98 28.72
N VAL A 501 -2.24 0.08 28.85
CA VAL A 501 -3.55 0.00 29.53
C VAL A 501 -4.47 -0.93 28.75
N LYS A 502 -4.56 -0.76 27.43
CA LYS A 502 -5.43 -1.59 26.60
C LYS A 502 -5.03 -3.06 26.60
N GLU A 503 -3.73 -3.33 26.58
CA GLU A 503 -3.15 -4.66 26.70
C GLU A 503 -3.48 -5.31 28.06
N GLY A 504 -3.42 -4.54 29.15
CA GLY A 504 -3.86 -4.96 30.48
C GLY A 504 -5.36 -5.30 30.53
N GLU A 505 -6.21 -4.47 29.91
CA GLU A 505 -7.65 -4.75 29.79
C GLU A 505 -7.94 -6.06 29.05
N ILE A 506 -7.25 -6.30 27.92
CA ILE A 506 -7.46 -7.50 27.09
C ILE A 506 -6.99 -8.76 27.84
N THR A 507 -5.83 -8.69 28.48
CA THR A 507 -5.25 -9.82 29.21
C THR A 507 -5.82 -9.98 30.62
N ARG A 508 -6.67 -9.04 31.08
CA ARG A 508 -7.17 -8.93 32.45
C ARG A 508 -6.05 -8.91 33.49
N THR A 509 -4.91 -8.33 33.14
CA THR A 509 -3.78 -8.13 34.04
C THR A 509 -3.59 -6.63 34.32
N PRO A 510 -2.99 -6.26 35.48
CA PRO A 510 -2.62 -4.87 35.71
C PRO A 510 -1.75 -4.34 34.56
N PRO A 511 -2.00 -3.12 34.06
CA PRO A 511 -1.17 -2.51 33.02
C PRO A 511 0.30 -2.53 33.42
N ARG A 512 1.18 -2.80 32.45
CA ARG A 512 2.62 -2.67 32.68
C ARG A 512 2.95 -1.21 33.02
N ASP A 513 3.89 -1.01 33.94
CA ASP A 513 4.35 0.34 34.35
C ASP A 513 5.73 0.68 33.76
N THR A 514 6.06 0.06 32.62
CA THR A 514 7.32 0.30 31.92
C THR A 514 7.27 1.66 31.22
N PRO A 515 8.32 2.49 31.30
CA PRO A 515 8.40 3.74 30.54
C PRO A 515 8.22 3.49 29.04
N THR A 516 7.38 4.31 28.39
CA THR A 516 7.06 4.18 26.95
C THR A 516 7.81 5.21 26.12
N GLN A 517 8.25 4.84 24.93
CA GLN A 517 8.95 5.73 24.01
C GLN A 517 8.23 5.92 22.66
N GLY A 518 7.04 5.34 22.49
CA GLY A 518 6.27 5.46 21.25
C GLY A 518 6.89 4.70 20.07
N ARG A 519 7.67 3.64 20.33
CA ARG A 519 8.40 2.91 19.30
C ARG A 519 7.46 2.07 18.44
N ILE A 520 7.27 2.47 17.18
CA ILE A 520 6.43 1.77 16.20
C ILE A 520 6.88 0.31 16.00
N ARG A 521 8.19 0.04 16.06
CA ARG A 521 8.75 -1.32 15.89
C ARG A 521 8.29 -2.34 16.93
N GLN A 522 7.76 -1.90 18.08
CA GLN A 522 7.14 -2.81 19.05
C GLN A 522 5.75 -3.27 18.64
N GLY A 523 5.21 -2.75 17.53
CA GLY A 523 3.94 -3.12 16.96
C GLY A 523 2.75 -2.35 17.53
N PHE A 524 1.56 -2.80 17.16
CA PHE A 524 0.29 -2.28 17.67
C PHE A 524 -0.31 -3.21 18.72
N VAL A 525 -1.32 -2.72 19.44
CA VAL A 525 -2.20 -3.58 20.23
C VAL A 525 -3.22 -4.21 19.29
N TYR A 526 -3.14 -5.53 19.09
CA TYR A 526 -4.02 -6.29 18.21
C TYR A 526 -5.14 -7.00 18.97
N LYS A 527 -6.28 -7.19 18.30
CA LYS A 527 -7.28 -8.15 18.76
C LYS A 527 -6.69 -9.55 18.78
N ARG A 528 -7.17 -10.37 19.72
CA ARG A 528 -6.72 -11.75 19.89
C ARG A 528 -7.90 -12.70 19.95
N VAL A 529 -7.69 -13.90 19.45
CA VAL A 529 -8.67 -14.98 19.48
C VAL A 529 -8.11 -16.14 20.29
N PRO A 530 -8.84 -16.67 21.29
CA PRO A 530 -8.39 -17.84 22.01
C PRO A 530 -8.38 -19.06 21.09
N HIS A 531 -7.36 -19.89 21.25
CA HIS A 531 -7.21 -21.18 20.60
C HIS A 531 -7.29 -22.28 21.66
N ILE A 532 -8.53 -22.62 22.02
CA ILE A 532 -8.80 -23.64 23.03
C ILE A 532 -8.55 -25.02 22.42
N THR A 533 -7.48 -25.67 22.89
CA THR A 533 -7.10 -27.02 22.47
C THR A 533 -7.35 -28.04 23.58
N LEU A 534 -7.39 -29.32 23.21
CA LEU A 534 -7.40 -30.44 24.16
C LEU A 534 -6.32 -30.28 25.24
N LYS A 535 -5.13 -29.80 24.84
CA LYS A 535 -3.97 -29.57 25.72
C LYS A 535 -4.24 -28.44 26.73
N SER A 536 -4.87 -27.34 26.31
CA SER A 536 -5.19 -26.21 27.19
C SER A 536 -6.13 -26.60 28.33
N ILE A 537 -7.08 -27.51 28.06
CA ILE A 537 -8.03 -28.00 29.06
C ILE A 537 -7.38 -29.05 29.96
N ALA A 538 -6.72 -30.05 29.37
CA ALA A 538 -6.17 -31.20 30.09
C ALA A 538 -4.97 -30.89 31.01
N ASN A 539 -4.40 -29.69 30.93
CA ASN A 539 -3.31 -29.24 31.81
C ASN A 539 -3.74 -28.11 32.77
N ASN A 540 -5.00 -27.66 32.74
CA ASN A 540 -5.44 -26.56 33.59
C ASN A 540 -5.78 -27.06 35.00
N ALA A 541 -4.89 -26.78 35.97
CA ALA A 541 -5.10 -27.17 37.36
C ALA A 541 -6.24 -26.42 38.07
N GLU A 542 -6.63 -25.22 37.61
CA GLU A 542 -7.74 -24.46 38.22
C GLU A 542 -9.08 -25.14 38.05
N ILE A 543 -9.23 -25.99 37.01
CA ILE A 543 -10.45 -26.78 36.82
C ILE A 543 -10.70 -27.66 38.04
N ASP A 544 -9.64 -28.21 38.65
CA ASP A 544 -9.77 -29.06 39.83
C ASP A 544 -10.28 -28.24 41.03
N THR A 545 -9.69 -27.06 41.28
CA THR A 545 -10.08 -26.15 42.37
C THR A 545 -11.52 -25.64 42.22
N ILE A 546 -11.87 -25.08 41.06
CA ILE A 546 -13.22 -24.56 40.80
C ILE A 546 -14.25 -25.70 40.92
N TRP A 547 -13.90 -26.89 40.40
CA TRP A 547 -14.81 -28.02 40.47
C TRP A 547 -15.05 -28.47 41.92
N GLU A 548 -14.00 -28.55 42.74
CA GLU A 548 -14.07 -28.93 44.15
C GLU A 548 -14.90 -27.93 44.98
N GLU A 549 -14.65 -26.62 44.84
CA GLU A 549 -15.39 -25.58 45.57
C GLU A 549 -16.90 -25.59 45.29
N TYR A 550 -17.29 -25.83 44.04
CA TYR A 550 -18.70 -25.97 43.69
C TYR A 550 -19.27 -27.34 44.06
N GLN A 551 -18.46 -28.40 44.06
CA GLN A 551 -18.93 -29.73 44.45
C GLN A 551 -19.35 -29.75 45.93
N GLU A 552 -18.65 -29.03 46.81
CA GLU A 552 -19.04 -28.86 48.22
C GLU A 552 -20.45 -28.26 48.38
N LYS A 553 -20.89 -27.43 47.42
CA LYS A 553 -22.24 -26.82 47.41
C LYS A 553 -23.28 -27.71 46.71
N LEU A 554 -22.89 -28.38 45.62
CA LEU A 554 -23.79 -29.18 44.79
C LEU A 554 -24.15 -30.54 45.41
N GLU A 555 -23.21 -31.17 46.12
CA GLU A 555 -23.40 -32.52 46.68
C GLU A 555 -24.50 -32.56 47.77
N PRO A 556 -24.58 -31.62 48.73
CA PRO A 556 -25.67 -31.57 49.70
C PRO A 556 -27.04 -31.40 49.04
N LEU A 557 -27.14 -30.48 48.06
CA LEU A 557 -28.39 -30.25 47.30
C LEU A 557 -28.82 -31.51 46.56
N ARG A 558 -27.87 -32.23 45.94
CA ARG A 558 -28.14 -33.50 45.25
C ARG A 558 -28.64 -34.57 46.22
N ALA A 559 -28.02 -34.67 47.40
CA ALA A 559 -28.43 -35.62 48.44
C ALA A 559 -29.85 -35.31 48.95
N ASP A 560 -30.18 -34.03 49.16
CA ASP A 560 -31.50 -33.59 49.58
C ASP A 560 -32.57 -33.90 48.51
N ILE A 561 -32.28 -33.62 47.23
CA ILE A 561 -33.17 -33.97 46.11
C ILE A 561 -33.39 -35.49 46.07
N ASN A 562 -32.32 -36.29 46.17
CA ASN A 562 -32.44 -37.75 46.16
C ASN A 562 -33.25 -38.27 47.34
N ALA A 563 -33.05 -37.73 48.54
CA ALA A 563 -33.82 -38.10 49.73
C ALA A 563 -35.32 -37.75 49.57
N MET A 564 -35.64 -36.55 49.08
CA MET A 564 -37.03 -36.12 48.84
C MET A 564 -37.73 -36.96 47.78
N ARG A 565 -36.99 -37.47 46.78
CA ARG A 565 -37.54 -38.31 45.71
C ARG A 565 -37.51 -39.80 46.02
N GLY A 566 -37.09 -40.21 47.23
CA GLY A 566 -36.99 -41.62 47.61
C GLY A 566 -35.94 -42.40 46.82
N ARG A 567 -34.92 -41.70 46.31
CA ARG A 567 -33.80 -42.25 45.52
C ARG A 567 -32.52 -42.27 46.35
N ASP A 568 -32.62 -42.70 47.60
CA ASP A 568 -31.49 -42.83 48.53
C ASP A 568 -30.61 -44.07 48.25
N GLY A 569 -30.96 -44.85 47.22
CA GLY A 569 -30.29 -46.09 46.85
C GLY A 569 -30.83 -47.33 47.56
N SER A 570 -31.92 -47.22 48.32
CA SER A 570 -32.60 -48.36 48.94
C SER A 570 -33.39 -49.21 47.95
N ASP A 571 -33.88 -48.61 46.86
CA ASP A 571 -34.62 -49.27 45.78
C ASP A 571 -33.74 -49.45 44.52
N PRO A 572 -33.44 -50.70 44.09
CA PRO A 572 -32.68 -50.97 42.88
C PRO A 572 -33.32 -50.44 41.59
N ASP A 573 -34.65 -50.30 41.57
CA ASP A 573 -35.41 -49.84 40.40
C ASP A 573 -35.45 -48.30 40.31
N LEU A 574 -35.03 -47.60 41.38
CA LEU A 574 -34.99 -46.14 41.50
C LEU A 574 -33.61 -45.65 41.96
N PRO A 575 -32.59 -45.70 41.09
CA PRO A 575 -31.25 -45.28 41.45
C PRO A 575 -31.17 -43.77 41.79
N PRO A 576 -30.25 -43.37 42.69
CA PRO A 576 -29.94 -41.98 42.97
C PRO A 576 -29.65 -41.20 41.69
N PHE A 577 -30.11 -39.95 41.64
CA PHE A 577 -29.66 -39.03 40.60
C PHE A 577 -28.18 -38.75 40.80
N GLU A 578 -27.38 -39.26 39.86
CA GLU A 578 -26.02 -38.82 39.62
C GLU A 578 -26.03 -37.48 38.87
N GLU A 579 -24.91 -36.74 38.92
CA GLU A 579 -24.81 -35.41 38.27
C GLU A 579 -25.22 -35.46 36.79
N TRP A 580 -24.79 -36.50 36.06
CA TRP A 580 -25.10 -36.66 34.64
C TRP A 580 -26.50 -37.24 34.35
N THR A 581 -27.23 -37.66 35.39
CA THR A 581 -28.61 -38.20 35.28
C THR A 581 -29.68 -37.28 35.88
N MET A 582 -29.27 -36.17 36.52
CA MET A 582 -30.20 -35.16 37.03
C MET A 582 -31.09 -34.66 35.87
N PRO A 583 -32.43 -34.71 35.97
CA PRO A 583 -33.30 -34.26 34.90
C PRO A 583 -33.19 -32.75 34.70
N ARG A 584 -33.37 -32.26 33.47
CA ARG A 584 -33.27 -30.83 33.15
C ARG A 584 -34.44 -30.01 33.67
N GLU A 585 -35.63 -30.61 33.62
CA GLU A 585 -36.85 -30.07 34.20
C GLU A 585 -37.23 -30.90 35.42
N PRO A 586 -37.84 -30.30 36.45
CA PRO A 586 -38.22 -31.01 37.67
C PRO A 586 -39.46 -31.87 37.40
N GLY A 587 -39.23 -33.02 36.78
CA GLY A 587 -40.29 -33.96 36.41
C GLY A 587 -39.77 -35.35 36.08
N ALA A 588 -40.69 -36.32 35.95
CA ALA A 588 -40.40 -37.62 35.38
C ALA A 588 -40.56 -37.52 33.84
N PRO A 589 -39.51 -37.79 33.06
CA PRO A 589 -39.61 -37.73 31.60
C PRO A 589 -40.55 -38.82 31.09
N TRP A 590 -41.37 -38.47 30.11
CA TRP A 590 -42.26 -39.41 29.43
C TRP A 590 -41.48 -40.45 28.60
N PRO A 591 -42.09 -41.59 28.24
CA PRO A 591 -41.54 -42.52 27.26
C PRO A 591 -41.19 -41.83 25.93
N GLU A 592 -40.12 -42.28 25.27
CA GLU A 592 -39.58 -41.62 24.06
C GLU A 592 -40.62 -41.49 22.93
N ASP A 593 -41.51 -42.48 22.79
CA ASP A 593 -42.58 -42.46 21.80
C ASP A 593 -43.68 -41.45 22.12
N ALA A 594 -43.99 -41.25 23.40
CA ALA A 594 -44.90 -40.21 23.87
C ALA A 594 -44.28 -38.82 23.71
N ALA A 595 -43.01 -38.64 24.05
CA ALA A 595 -42.29 -37.37 23.83
C ALA A 595 -42.24 -36.98 22.34
N LYS A 596 -41.96 -37.94 21.43
CA LYS A 596 -42.00 -37.71 19.98
C LYS A 596 -43.42 -37.41 19.47
N ALA A 597 -44.44 -38.01 20.07
CA ALA A 597 -45.83 -37.72 19.72
C ALA A 597 -46.22 -36.29 20.14
N LEU A 598 -45.77 -35.83 21.32
CA LEU A 598 -45.96 -34.44 21.78
C LEU A 598 -45.29 -33.44 20.83
N GLU A 599 -44.03 -33.67 20.47
CA GLU A 599 -43.26 -32.80 19.57
C GLU A 599 -43.99 -32.64 18.22
N LYS A 600 -44.50 -33.73 17.64
CA LYS A 600 -45.23 -33.70 16.37
C LYS A 600 -46.65 -33.13 16.49
N ALA A 601 -47.26 -33.20 17.66
CA ALA A 601 -48.56 -32.56 17.92
C ALA A 601 -48.40 -31.03 18.08
N ARG A 602 -47.28 -30.55 18.63
CA ARG A 602 -46.96 -29.11 18.74
C ARG A 602 -46.27 -28.52 17.50
N GLY A 603 -45.59 -29.34 16.70
CA GLY A 603 -44.83 -28.89 15.54
C GLY A 603 -45.67 -28.28 14.40
N PRO A 604 -45.01 -27.60 13.44
CA PRO A 604 -45.68 -27.00 12.29
C PRO A 604 -46.33 -28.08 11.41
N GLY A 605 -47.64 -27.98 11.19
CA GLY A 605 -48.39 -28.95 10.40
C GLY A 605 -49.89 -28.63 10.35
N SER A 606 -50.64 -29.31 9.47
CA SER A 606 -52.10 -29.15 9.41
C SER A 606 -52.76 -29.75 10.65
N ASP A 607 -53.94 -29.23 11.01
CA ASP A 607 -54.70 -29.69 12.18
C ASP A 607 -54.98 -31.20 12.16
N ALA A 608 -55.13 -31.79 10.96
CA ALA A 608 -55.29 -33.23 10.80
C ALA A 608 -54.05 -34.03 11.22
N VAL A 609 -52.84 -33.52 10.94
CA VAL A 609 -51.58 -34.17 11.35
C VAL A 609 -51.39 -34.02 12.85
N ARG A 610 -51.64 -32.83 13.41
CA ARG A 610 -51.51 -32.56 14.84
C ARG A 610 -52.48 -33.41 15.67
N THR A 611 -53.73 -33.53 15.22
CA THR A 611 -54.76 -34.36 15.87
C THR A 611 -54.39 -35.84 15.84
N LYS A 612 -53.81 -36.34 14.74
CA LYS A 612 -53.32 -37.73 14.65
C LYS A 612 -52.26 -38.03 15.71
N TRP A 613 -51.29 -37.14 15.89
CA TRP A 613 -50.23 -37.32 16.89
C TRP A 613 -50.74 -37.10 18.31
N LEU A 614 -51.74 -36.24 18.51
CA LEU A 614 -52.45 -36.10 19.78
C LEU A 614 -53.18 -37.39 20.19
N THR A 615 -53.89 -38.04 19.27
CA THR A 615 -54.55 -39.34 19.55
C THR A 615 -53.52 -40.38 19.97
N LYS A 616 -52.40 -40.46 19.24
CA LYS A 616 -51.31 -41.38 19.61
C LYS A 616 -50.69 -41.05 20.97
N LEU A 617 -50.52 -39.76 21.29
CA LEU A 617 -49.99 -39.32 22.57
C LEU A 617 -50.89 -39.76 23.73
N ASN A 618 -52.20 -39.55 23.58
CA ASN A 618 -53.21 -39.92 24.57
C ASN A 618 -53.29 -41.44 24.78
N GLU A 619 -53.16 -42.23 23.70
CA GLU A 619 -53.09 -43.70 23.78
C GLU A 619 -51.85 -44.18 24.55
N GLU A 620 -50.68 -43.58 24.32
CA GLU A 620 -49.43 -44.01 24.99
C GLU A 620 -49.33 -43.61 26.45
N LEU A 621 -49.94 -42.49 26.84
CA LEU A 621 -49.90 -41.99 28.22
C LEU A 621 -51.13 -42.36 29.04
N ASP A 622 -52.17 -42.93 28.41
CA ASP A 622 -53.50 -43.13 28.98
C ASP A 622 -54.09 -41.82 29.55
N ARG A 623 -54.12 -40.77 28.72
CA ARG A 623 -54.55 -39.40 29.08
C ARG A 623 -55.48 -38.79 28.03
N ASP A 624 -56.10 -37.65 28.32
CA ASP A 624 -57.10 -36.99 27.48
C ASP A 624 -56.73 -35.53 27.12
N TYR A 625 -55.48 -35.29 26.71
CA TYR A 625 -55.05 -33.96 26.26
C TYR A 625 -55.83 -33.50 25.02
N THR A 626 -56.12 -32.20 24.94
CA THR A 626 -56.63 -31.50 23.75
C THR A 626 -55.51 -30.63 23.18
N LEU A 627 -55.66 -30.14 21.94
CA LEU A 627 -54.68 -29.21 21.35
C LEU A 627 -54.47 -27.93 22.20
N GLU A 628 -55.44 -27.57 23.04
CA GLU A 628 -55.38 -26.42 23.95
C GLU A 628 -54.78 -26.77 25.32
N THR A 629 -54.88 -28.02 25.77
CA THR A 629 -54.38 -28.49 27.08
C THR A 629 -53.09 -29.31 26.99
N LEU A 630 -52.46 -29.34 25.81
CA LEU A 630 -51.17 -29.99 25.60
C LEU A 630 -50.11 -29.37 26.53
N PRO A 631 -49.44 -30.18 27.37
CA PRO A 631 -48.37 -29.67 28.22
C PRO A 631 -47.21 -29.17 27.38
N GLU A 632 -46.49 -28.20 27.91
CA GLU A 632 -45.42 -27.57 27.14
C GLU A 632 -44.23 -28.50 26.91
N HIS A 633 -43.98 -29.37 27.89
CA HIS A 633 -42.84 -30.26 27.95
C HIS A 633 -43.29 -31.70 28.26
N PRO A 634 -42.63 -32.74 27.73
CA PRO A 634 -43.00 -34.14 27.91
C PRO A 634 -42.52 -34.68 29.27
N VAL A 635 -42.88 -34.01 30.35
CA VAL A 635 -42.48 -34.37 31.72
C VAL A 635 -43.69 -34.33 32.64
N ASP A 636 -43.76 -35.28 33.57
CA ASP A 636 -44.69 -35.21 34.69
C ASP A 636 -44.04 -34.43 35.83
N PRO A 637 -44.54 -33.23 36.19
CA PRO A 637 -43.91 -32.40 37.21
C PRO A 637 -43.87 -33.13 38.56
N TRP A 638 -42.83 -32.83 39.34
CA TRP A 638 -42.63 -33.45 40.64
C TRP A 638 -43.70 -33.13 41.67
N ASN A 639 -44.45 -32.04 41.47
CA ASN A 639 -45.55 -31.57 42.32
C ASN A 639 -45.13 -31.31 43.78
N ASP A 640 -43.85 -31.05 44.01
CA ASP A 640 -43.27 -30.68 45.30
C ASP A 640 -42.50 -29.37 45.12
N PRO A 641 -43.05 -28.23 45.59
CA PRO A 641 -42.43 -26.91 45.41
C PRO A 641 -41.02 -26.81 45.99
N ARG A 642 -40.70 -27.56 47.05
CA ARG A 642 -39.39 -27.51 47.69
C ARG A 642 -38.36 -28.30 46.88
N ALA A 643 -38.74 -29.45 46.34
CA ALA A 643 -37.87 -30.23 45.46
C ALA A 643 -37.58 -29.47 44.14
N GLU A 644 -38.58 -28.77 43.60
CA GLU A 644 -38.45 -27.90 42.42
C GLU A 644 -37.48 -26.73 42.68
N GLU A 645 -37.58 -26.08 43.85
CA GLU A 645 -36.68 -25.00 44.26
C GLU A 645 -35.22 -25.49 44.39
N LEU A 646 -34.99 -26.62 45.06
CA LEU A 646 -33.66 -27.21 45.23
C LEU A 646 -33.05 -27.63 43.88
N HIS A 647 -33.86 -28.16 42.98
CA HIS A 647 -33.44 -28.54 41.63
C HIS A 647 -33.06 -27.33 40.77
N ALA A 648 -33.84 -26.27 40.82
CA ALA A 648 -33.52 -25.01 40.14
C ALA A 648 -32.21 -24.41 40.70
N GLU A 649 -32.02 -24.43 42.02
CA GLU A 649 -30.78 -23.99 42.66
C GLU A 649 -29.57 -24.84 42.26
N TRP A 650 -29.74 -26.17 42.21
CA TRP A 650 -28.70 -27.10 41.79
C TRP A 650 -28.26 -26.83 40.34
N TRP A 651 -29.20 -26.66 39.41
CA TRP A 651 -28.87 -26.33 38.01
C TRP A 651 -28.23 -24.96 37.85
N ARG A 652 -28.71 -23.95 38.59
CA ARG A 652 -28.09 -22.62 38.60
C ARG A 652 -26.62 -22.70 39.00
N LEU A 653 -26.31 -23.35 40.12
CA LEU A 653 -24.93 -23.54 40.59
C LEU A 653 -24.10 -24.39 39.63
N ARG A 654 -24.70 -25.41 39.00
CA ARG A 654 -24.01 -26.27 38.03
C ARG A 654 -23.63 -25.54 36.75
N ILE A 655 -24.51 -24.64 36.28
CA ILE A 655 -24.28 -23.77 35.11
C ILE A 655 -23.22 -22.72 35.47
N GLU A 656 -23.31 -22.10 36.64
CA GLU A 656 -22.32 -21.13 37.12
C GLU A 656 -20.91 -21.76 37.21
N ARG A 657 -20.80 -22.98 37.79
CA ARG A 657 -19.56 -23.77 37.78
C ARG A 657 -19.01 -23.94 36.36
N GLN A 658 -19.87 -24.27 35.41
CA GLN A 658 -19.46 -24.50 34.04
C GLN A 658 -18.96 -23.21 33.37
N GLN A 659 -19.64 -22.09 33.61
CA GLN A 659 -19.25 -20.77 33.10
C GLN A 659 -17.89 -20.35 33.66
N GLU A 660 -17.62 -20.60 34.95
CA GLU A 660 -16.33 -20.28 35.57
C GLU A 660 -15.20 -21.17 35.04
N ILE A 661 -15.45 -22.47 34.86
CA ILE A 661 -14.49 -23.39 34.24
C ILE A 661 -14.19 -22.97 32.79
N ASP A 662 -15.20 -22.66 31.99
CA ASP A 662 -15.01 -22.20 30.61
C ASP A 662 -14.27 -20.84 30.56
N ALA A 663 -14.52 -19.94 31.52
CA ALA A 663 -13.79 -18.69 31.65
C ALA A 663 -12.30 -18.92 32.00
N SER A 664 -11.99 -19.85 32.91
CA SER A 664 -10.61 -20.24 33.23
C SER A 664 -9.90 -20.88 32.03
N ILE A 665 -10.60 -21.75 31.29
CA ILE A 665 -10.07 -22.36 30.05
C ILE A 665 -9.74 -21.28 29.02
N ALA A 666 -10.66 -20.34 28.79
CA ALA A 666 -10.45 -19.26 27.82
C ALA A 666 -9.30 -18.32 28.23
N ALA A 667 -9.16 -18.03 29.53
CA ALA A 667 -8.11 -17.16 30.06
C ALA A 667 -6.70 -17.79 29.96
N LYS A 668 -6.60 -19.12 30.05
CA LYS A 668 -5.33 -19.86 29.97
C LYS A 668 -5.03 -20.46 28.59
N ALA A 669 -5.95 -20.31 27.64
CA ALA A 669 -5.72 -20.77 26.28
C ALA A 669 -4.64 -19.90 25.62
N ASP A 670 -3.86 -20.53 24.73
CA ASP A 670 -3.01 -19.79 23.81
C ASP A 670 -3.90 -18.88 22.94
N THR A 671 -3.40 -17.71 22.58
CA THR A 671 -4.16 -16.75 21.77
C THR A 671 -3.43 -16.42 20.49
N GLU A 672 -4.17 -16.34 19.40
CA GLU A 672 -3.66 -15.92 18.10
C GLU A 672 -3.89 -14.43 17.89
N TYR A 673 -2.91 -13.75 17.30
CA TYR A 673 -2.97 -12.33 16.98
C TYR A 673 -3.67 -12.11 15.64
N LEU A 674 -4.61 -11.17 15.60
CA LEU A 674 -5.22 -10.68 14.36
C LEU A 674 -4.45 -9.44 13.88
N TYR A 675 -3.37 -9.65 13.11
CA TYR A 675 -2.47 -8.57 12.67
C TYR A 675 -3.14 -7.53 11.76
N ASP A 676 -4.24 -7.89 11.12
CA ASP A 676 -5.12 -7.03 10.31
C ASP A 676 -6.20 -6.31 11.14
N GLN A 677 -6.26 -6.55 12.47
CA GLN A 677 -7.25 -5.94 13.37
C GLN A 677 -6.62 -5.32 14.63
N PRO A 678 -5.81 -4.27 14.49
CA PRO A 678 -5.38 -3.45 15.61
C PRO A 678 -6.54 -2.66 16.24
N TYR A 679 -6.39 -2.27 17.51
CA TYR A 679 -7.31 -1.36 18.17
C TYR A 679 -7.07 0.08 17.70
N GLU A 680 -8.14 0.76 17.30
CA GLU A 680 -8.12 2.14 16.82
C GLU A 680 -8.49 3.15 17.93
N ASP A 681 -7.76 4.26 18.00
CA ASP A 681 -8.14 5.45 18.77
C ASP A 681 -8.93 6.41 17.87
N LYS A 682 -10.26 6.43 18.07
CA LYS A 682 -11.19 7.28 17.31
C LYS A 682 -11.11 8.77 17.67
N THR A 683 -10.32 9.15 18.67
CA THR A 683 -10.11 10.56 19.04
C THR A 683 -9.03 11.25 18.21
N ARG A 684 -8.26 10.49 17.42
CA ARG A 684 -7.18 10.98 16.57
C ARG A 684 -7.45 10.62 15.12
N VAL A 685 -7.01 11.49 14.22
CA VAL A 685 -7.01 11.26 12.78
C VAL A 685 -5.56 11.26 12.33
N ARG A 686 -5.15 10.26 11.54
CA ARG A 686 -3.79 10.18 11.05
C ARG A 686 -3.70 10.62 9.59
N VAL A 687 -2.70 11.43 9.27
CA VAL A 687 -2.26 11.74 7.90
C VAL A 687 -0.92 11.06 7.63
N ALA A 688 -0.47 11.01 6.38
CA ALA A 688 0.81 10.39 6.05
C ALA A 688 2.00 11.05 6.78
N GLY A 689 3.03 10.24 7.03
CA GLY A 689 4.37 10.67 7.45
C GLY A 689 5.02 11.64 6.46
N PRO A 690 6.11 12.31 6.88
CA PRO A 690 6.94 13.07 5.94
C PRO A 690 7.52 12.17 4.86
N PHE A 691 7.48 12.64 3.62
CA PHE A 691 8.04 11.93 2.48
C PHE A 691 8.67 12.88 1.46
N THR A 692 9.57 12.33 0.65
CA THR A 692 10.31 13.06 -0.40
C THR A 692 9.93 12.57 -1.79
N VAL A 693 9.93 13.49 -2.75
CA VAL A 693 9.90 13.18 -4.18
C VAL A 693 11.31 13.34 -4.72
N GLU A 694 11.81 12.34 -5.44
CA GLU A 694 13.21 12.24 -5.84
C GLU A 694 13.35 11.80 -7.30
N SER A 695 14.53 11.97 -7.89
CA SER A 695 14.82 11.57 -9.26
C SER A 695 16.28 11.15 -9.47
N LEU A 696 16.55 10.36 -10.52
CA LEU A 696 17.93 9.95 -10.92
C LEU A 696 18.79 11.11 -11.46
N SER A 697 18.19 12.26 -11.72
CA SER A 697 18.89 13.43 -12.21
C SER A 697 18.25 14.68 -11.64
N PRO A 698 19.05 15.67 -11.23
CA PRO A 698 18.58 16.91 -10.63
C PRO A 698 17.74 17.68 -11.65
N HIS A 699 18.03 17.57 -12.95
CA HIS A 699 17.14 17.95 -14.04
C HIS A 699 17.34 17.07 -15.30
N ARG A 700 16.69 15.89 -15.36
CA ARG A 700 16.57 14.93 -16.52
C ARG A 700 17.66 13.86 -16.67
N VAL A 701 17.23 12.62 -16.94
CA VAL A 701 18.02 11.39 -17.11
C VAL A 701 18.95 11.41 -18.35
N PRO A 702 20.20 10.87 -18.25
CA PRO A 702 21.09 10.64 -19.38
C PRO A 702 20.60 9.52 -20.30
N ALA A 703 20.78 9.64 -21.63
CA ALA A 703 20.56 8.51 -22.53
C ALA A 703 21.83 7.67 -22.66
N VAL A 704 21.62 6.37 -22.75
CA VAL A 704 22.61 5.36 -23.12
C VAL A 704 22.27 4.91 -24.54
N ASP A 705 23.28 4.64 -25.37
CA ASP A 705 23.10 4.15 -26.75
C ASP A 705 22.56 2.71 -26.80
N VAL A 706 22.30 2.19 -28.01
CA VAL A 706 21.66 0.90 -28.30
C VAL A 706 22.47 -0.32 -27.82
N ASP A 707 23.78 -0.16 -27.61
CA ASP A 707 24.70 -1.26 -27.23
C ASP A 707 25.34 -1.11 -25.82
N ASP A 708 24.82 -0.24 -24.95
CA ASP A 708 25.22 -0.13 -23.53
C ASP A 708 26.74 0.10 -23.27
N SER A 709 27.47 0.74 -24.19
CA SER A 709 28.90 1.08 -24.00
C SER A 709 29.16 2.58 -23.75
N LEU A 710 29.77 2.91 -22.61
CA LEU A 710 30.34 4.23 -22.25
C LEU A 710 31.88 4.17 -22.38
N PHE A 711 32.45 4.33 -23.58
CA PHE A 711 33.91 4.19 -23.74
C PHE A 711 34.68 5.40 -24.29
N ASP A 712 34.05 6.53 -24.61
CA ASP A 712 34.78 7.62 -25.29
C ASP A 712 35.34 8.73 -24.38
N GLU A 713 35.08 8.71 -23.07
CA GLU A 713 35.62 9.76 -22.16
C GLU A 713 36.96 9.40 -21.50
N ILE A 714 37.42 8.14 -21.60
CA ILE A 714 38.68 7.70 -20.95
C ILE A 714 39.92 8.13 -21.75
N GLU A 715 39.88 8.14 -23.08
CA GLU A 715 41.06 8.51 -23.90
C GLU A 715 41.33 10.03 -23.93
N ALA A 716 40.31 10.85 -23.66
CA ALA A 716 40.42 12.31 -23.59
C ALA A 716 41.13 12.77 -22.31
N ALA A 717 40.99 12.04 -21.20
CA ALA A 717 41.64 12.36 -19.93
C ALA A 717 43.13 11.96 -19.89
N GLU A 718 43.55 10.97 -20.70
CA GLU A 718 44.93 10.47 -20.76
C GLU A 718 45.80 11.11 -21.86
N GLY A 719 45.25 12.02 -22.67
CA GLY A 719 46.00 12.73 -23.72
C GLY A 719 46.52 11.84 -24.84
N ARG A 720 45.88 10.68 -25.08
CA ARG A 720 46.28 9.69 -26.10
C ARG A 720 45.40 9.68 -27.36
N ALA A 721 44.52 10.67 -27.52
CA ALA A 721 43.71 10.80 -28.73
C ALA A 721 44.59 10.96 -29.98
N LYS A 722 44.55 9.95 -30.86
CA LYS A 722 44.90 10.13 -32.28
C LYS A 722 43.74 10.85 -32.96
N LYS A 723 44.08 11.71 -33.91
CA LYS A 723 43.12 12.50 -34.69
C LYS A 723 42.25 11.57 -35.55
N GLY A 724 41.05 11.23 -35.06
CA GLY A 724 40.00 10.55 -35.81
C GLY A 724 39.09 9.67 -34.96
N GLU A 725 38.06 10.28 -34.35
CA GLU A 725 36.65 9.87 -34.31
C GLU A 725 35.91 10.87 -33.41
N SER A 726 35.22 11.81 -34.06
CA SER A 726 34.45 12.91 -33.46
C SER A 726 33.13 13.02 -34.22
N GLY A 727 32.45 11.90 -34.41
CA GLY A 727 31.26 11.77 -35.26
C GLY A 727 29.99 12.23 -34.57
N GLU A 728 29.67 11.70 -33.39
CA GLU A 728 28.28 11.75 -32.89
C GLU A 728 27.86 13.08 -32.24
N ARG A 729 28.77 13.77 -31.54
CA ARG A 729 28.50 15.14 -31.02
C ARG A 729 28.39 16.16 -32.16
N ALA A 730 29.10 15.91 -33.26
CA ALA A 730 28.97 16.69 -34.48
C ALA A 730 27.65 16.34 -35.19
N ASP A 731 27.25 15.07 -35.24
CA ASP A 731 26.01 14.61 -35.89
C ASP A 731 24.73 15.14 -35.21
N PHE A 732 24.63 15.13 -33.87
CA PHE A 732 23.45 15.70 -33.18
C PHE A 732 23.38 17.22 -33.32
N ALA A 733 24.50 17.92 -33.11
CA ALA A 733 24.54 19.37 -33.29
C ALA A 733 24.26 19.75 -34.75
N GLU A 734 24.79 19.01 -35.73
CA GLU A 734 24.53 19.20 -37.15
C GLU A 734 23.06 18.91 -37.49
N MET A 735 22.47 17.84 -36.98
CA MET A 735 21.03 17.54 -37.12
C MET A 735 20.16 18.66 -36.53
N VAL A 736 20.50 19.15 -35.34
CA VAL A 736 19.80 20.29 -34.71
C VAL A 736 19.94 21.52 -35.58
N LEU A 737 21.13 21.86 -36.07
CA LEU A 737 21.39 23.02 -36.92
C LEU A 737 20.67 22.93 -38.28
N GLU A 738 20.63 21.77 -38.92
CA GLU A 738 19.89 21.53 -40.16
C GLU A 738 18.38 21.74 -39.97
N ASN A 739 17.83 21.19 -38.90
CA ASN A 739 16.42 21.36 -38.57
C ASN A 739 16.12 22.80 -38.14
N LEU A 740 17.00 23.44 -37.37
CA LEU A 740 16.86 24.84 -36.92
C LEU A 740 16.89 25.80 -38.12
N LYS A 741 17.72 25.52 -39.13
CA LYS A 741 17.76 26.24 -40.41
C LYS A 741 16.47 26.04 -41.22
N ARG A 742 15.89 24.83 -41.21
CA ARG A 742 14.65 24.51 -41.96
C ARG A 742 13.40 25.05 -41.28
N SER A 743 13.27 24.89 -39.96
CA SER A 743 12.04 25.20 -39.23
C SER A 743 12.06 26.59 -38.60
N GLY A 744 13.21 27.22 -38.38
CA GLY A 744 13.32 28.47 -37.61
C GLY A 744 12.95 28.31 -36.13
N VAL A 745 12.96 29.42 -35.38
CA VAL A 745 12.60 29.47 -33.96
C VAL A 745 11.30 30.27 -33.79
N GLN A 746 10.26 29.65 -33.24
CA GLN A 746 8.97 30.30 -32.97
C GLN A 746 9.00 31.05 -31.64
N GLN A 747 8.60 32.33 -31.63
CA GLN A 747 8.46 33.15 -30.41
C GLN A 747 6.99 33.24 -29.94
N ARG A 748 6.77 33.96 -28.83
CA ARG A 748 5.51 34.02 -28.04
C ARG A 748 4.27 34.43 -28.85
N ALA A 749 4.40 35.27 -29.88
CA ALA A 749 3.29 35.65 -30.75
C ALA A 749 3.26 34.79 -32.03
N LYS A 750 2.07 34.43 -32.51
CA LYS A 750 1.85 33.52 -33.65
C LYS A 750 2.59 33.96 -34.92
N ASP A 751 2.73 35.27 -35.11
CA ASP A 751 3.36 35.88 -36.29
C ASP A 751 4.87 36.17 -36.11
N ASP A 752 5.43 35.85 -34.95
CA ASP A 752 6.76 36.28 -34.54
C ASP A 752 7.76 35.12 -34.57
N LYS A 753 8.20 34.77 -35.79
CA LYS A 753 9.11 33.66 -36.07
C LYS A 753 10.48 34.18 -36.53
N LEU A 754 11.55 33.65 -35.94
CA LEU A 754 12.92 33.88 -36.41
C LEU A 754 13.26 32.88 -37.52
N VAL A 755 13.66 33.40 -38.68
CA VAL A 755 14.08 32.62 -39.83
C VAL A 755 15.56 32.88 -40.10
N PHE A 756 16.32 31.80 -40.33
CA PHE A 756 17.74 31.87 -40.64
C PHE A 756 17.95 32.05 -42.15
N GLU A 757 18.64 33.12 -42.56
CA GLU A 757 19.05 33.32 -43.96
C GLU A 757 20.29 32.49 -44.31
N SER A 758 21.20 32.40 -43.35
CA SER A 758 22.40 31.58 -43.44
C SER A 758 22.79 31.10 -42.06
N MET A 759 23.48 29.96 -42.03
CA MET A 759 24.01 29.35 -40.82
C MET A 759 25.34 28.69 -41.19
N LYS A 760 26.38 28.94 -40.39
CA LYS A 760 27.73 28.43 -40.57
C LYS A 760 28.27 27.95 -39.22
N LEU A 761 29.04 26.87 -39.23
CA LEU A 761 29.73 26.40 -38.02
C LEU A 761 30.68 27.48 -37.49
N TRP A 762 30.71 27.63 -36.17
CA TRP A 762 31.56 28.58 -35.47
C TRP A 762 32.55 27.82 -34.58
N PRO A 763 33.86 28.12 -34.63
CA PRO A 763 34.86 27.43 -33.81
C PRO A 763 34.87 27.99 -32.37
N GLY A 764 33.74 27.89 -31.68
CA GLY A 764 33.55 28.32 -30.29
C GLY A 764 33.75 27.20 -29.27
N GLU A 765 33.90 27.56 -28.00
CA GLU A 765 33.97 26.61 -26.88
C GLU A 765 32.55 26.15 -26.48
N TRP A 766 31.60 27.09 -26.47
CA TRP A 766 30.18 26.85 -26.20
C TRP A 766 29.30 27.12 -27.43
N ILE A 767 29.71 28.02 -28.33
CA ILE A 767 28.92 28.36 -29.53
C ILE A 767 29.29 27.43 -30.67
N VAL A 768 28.29 26.75 -31.24
CA VAL A 768 28.48 25.77 -32.32
C VAL A 768 28.26 26.33 -33.71
N ALA A 769 27.47 27.41 -33.84
CA ALA A 769 27.21 28.04 -35.13
C ALA A 769 26.90 29.53 -35.02
N GLU A 770 27.21 30.24 -36.11
CA GLU A 770 26.75 31.60 -36.38
C GLU A 770 25.62 31.54 -37.41
N GLY A 771 24.53 32.26 -37.13
CA GLY A 771 23.40 32.46 -38.03
C GLY A 771 23.11 33.93 -38.28
N ILE A 772 22.61 34.26 -39.47
CA ILE A 772 21.99 35.56 -39.75
C ILE A 772 20.48 35.37 -39.68
N VAL A 773 19.83 36.03 -38.71
CA VAL A 773 18.40 35.87 -38.45
C VAL A 773 17.60 37.11 -38.84
N ARG A 774 16.38 36.87 -39.35
CA ARG A 774 15.35 37.89 -39.60
C ARG A 774 14.06 37.53 -38.86
N GLN A 775 13.34 38.55 -38.41
CA GLN A 775 12.06 38.42 -37.73
C GLN A 775 10.92 38.59 -38.75
N LYS A 776 10.04 37.59 -38.86
CA LYS A 776 9.02 37.49 -39.92
C LYS A 776 7.89 38.53 -39.82
N SER A 777 7.62 39.06 -38.63
CA SER A 777 6.56 40.06 -38.38
C SER A 777 6.83 41.43 -39.00
N LEU A 778 8.03 41.69 -39.53
CA LEU A 778 8.42 42.97 -40.14
C LEU A 778 8.30 43.00 -41.69
N THR A 779 7.74 41.96 -42.31
CA THR A 779 7.69 41.83 -43.79
C THR A 779 6.30 41.94 -44.42
N GLU A 780 5.23 42.06 -43.62
CA GLU A 780 3.86 42.22 -44.14
C GLU A 780 3.39 43.67 -43.96
N ALA A 781 3.99 44.58 -44.73
CA ALA A 781 3.33 45.82 -45.12
C ALA A 781 2.82 45.61 -46.55
N GLU A 782 1.51 45.71 -46.73
CA GLU A 782 0.84 45.57 -48.02
C GLU A 782 1.25 46.70 -48.97
N ASP A 783 1.54 46.31 -50.22
CA ASP A 783 1.71 47.11 -51.42
C ASP A 783 2.95 48.03 -51.58
N GLU A 784 3.58 47.87 -52.76
CA GLU A 784 4.59 48.71 -53.44
C GLU A 784 6.09 48.42 -53.19
N GLU A 785 6.76 48.09 -54.30
CA GLU A 785 8.20 48.17 -54.66
C GLU A 785 9.30 47.72 -53.67
N GLU A 786 10.25 46.92 -54.19
CA GLU A 786 11.49 46.51 -53.50
C GLU A 786 12.20 47.69 -52.79
N THR A 787 12.19 47.72 -51.44
CA THR A 787 13.16 48.28 -50.46
C THR A 787 12.37 48.67 -49.19
N GLU A 788 12.53 48.11 -47.99
CA GLU A 788 13.72 47.82 -47.18
C GLU A 788 13.51 46.50 -46.41
N ALA A 789 14.49 45.59 -46.46
CA ALA A 789 14.50 44.40 -45.61
C ALA A 789 14.70 44.82 -44.14
N GLY A 790 13.87 44.32 -43.21
CA GLY A 790 14.05 44.54 -41.78
C GLY A 790 15.47 44.19 -41.29
N PRO A 791 15.93 44.77 -40.17
CA PRO A 791 17.33 44.67 -39.74
C PRO A 791 17.73 43.21 -39.51
N THR A 792 18.77 42.77 -40.22
CA THR A 792 19.41 41.48 -40.00
C THR A 792 20.22 41.53 -38.70
N ARG A 793 20.13 40.47 -37.89
CA ARG A 793 20.88 40.33 -36.64
C ARG A 793 21.78 39.11 -36.69
N ARG A 794 22.97 39.21 -36.10
CA ARG A 794 23.90 38.07 -35.92
C ARG A 794 23.47 37.26 -34.70
N ALA A 795 23.11 36.01 -34.92
CA ALA A 795 22.75 35.06 -33.88
C ALA A 795 23.86 34.03 -33.66
N ALA A 796 24.31 33.87 -32.42
CA ALA A 796 25.06 32.71 -31.97
C ALA A 796 24.10 31.56 -31.65
N VAL A 797 24.45 30.33 -32.00
CA VAL A 797 23.68 29.14 -31.62
C VAL A 797 24.51 28.31 -30.63
N PHE A 798 23.92 28.07 -29.47
CA PHE A 798 24.43 27.12 -28.48
C PHE A 798 23.48 25.91 -28.49
N VAL A 799 24.00 24.72 -28.76
CA VAL A 799 23.21 23.48 -28.68
C VAL A 799 23.56 22.80 -27.36
N GLY A 800 22.54 22.65 -26.51
CA GLY A 800 22.66 21.91 -25.27
C GLY A 800 22.82 20.41 -25.51
N PRO A 801 23.08 19.64 -24.44
CA PRO A 801 23.18 18.20 -24.54
C PRO A 801 21.87 17.60 -25.08
N GLU A 802 21.99 16.61 -25.97
CA GLU A 802 20.86 15.85 -26.53
C GLU A 802 19.95 15.30 -25.42
N TYR A 803 20.57 14.82 -24.35
CA TYR A 803 19.91 14.23 -23.19
C TYR A 803 20.38 14.91 -21.91
N GLY A 804 20.01 16.17 -21.74
CA GLY A 804 20.25 16.91 -20.51
C GLY A 804 19.48 18.22 -20.45
N THR A 805 19.80 19.02 -19.44
CA THR A 805 19.23 20.34 -19.19
C THR A 805 20.35 21.37 -19.25
N ILE A 806 20.10 22.51 -19.91
CA ILE A 806 21.04 23.62 -19.87
C ILE A 806 20.90 24.33 -18.52
N THR A 807 22.01 24.48 -17.78
CA THR A 807 22.08 25.19 -16.50
C THR A 807 22.38 26.68 -16.68
N ARG A 808 22.04 27.51 -15.69
CA ARG A 808 22.37 28.95 -15.71
C ARG A 808 23.86 29.25 -15.98
N PRO A 809 24.84 28.59 -15.34
CA PRO A 809 26.25 28.84 -15.63
C PRO A 809 26.64 28.56 -17.09
N GLN A 810 26.05 27.53 -17.71
CA GLN A 810 26.30 27.20 -19.12
C GLN A 810 25.71 28.26 -20.07
N VAL A 811 24.49 28.75 -19.80
CA VAL A 811 23.91 29.88 -20.56
C VAL A 811 24.77 31.12 -20.40
N VAL A 812 25.22 31.43 -19.18
CA VAL A 812 26.06 32.60 -18.91
C VAL A 812 27.42 32.48 -19.59
N ALA A 813 28.03 31.30 -19.62
CA ALA A 813 29.29 31.06 -20.32
C ALA A 813 29.14 31.26 -21.83
N ALA A 814 28.11 30.64 -22.43
CA ALA A 814 27.79 30.82 -23.85
C ALA A 814 27.43 32.27 -24.19
N ALA A 815 26.72 32.98 -23.31
CA ALA A 815 26.36 34.38 -23.48
C ALA A 815 27.57 35.32 -23.39
N ARG A 816 28.53 35.05 -22.49
CA ARG A 816 29.81 35.77 -22.44
C ARG A 816 30.59 35.60 -23.74
N GLU A 817 30.74 34.36 -24.20
CA GLU A 817 31.41 34.06 -25.46
C GLU A 817 30.73 34.76 -26.64
N ALA A 818 29.40 34.78 -26.68
CA ALA A 818 28.64 35.45 -27.74
C ALA A 818 28.81 36.98 -27.70
N GLN A 819 28.84 37.55 -26.50
CA GLN A 819 29.03 38.98 -26.30
C GLN A 819 30.45 39.42 -26.71
N GLU A 820 31.48 38.67 -26.33
CA GLU A 820 32.88 38.96 -26.68
C GLU A 820 33.13 38.91 -28.20
N ASN A 821 32.35 38.10 -28.92
CA ASN A 821 32.45 37.95 -30.38
C ASN A 821 31.45 38.81 -31.17
N GLY A 822 30.73 39.72 -30.50
CA GLY A 822 29.87 40.73 -31.13
C GLY A 822 28.62 40.17 -31.81
N PHE A 823 28.00 39.15 -31.21
CA PHE A 823 26.67 38.66 -31.60
C PHE A 823 25.57 39.53 -30.98
N ASP A 824 24.43 39.67 -31.67
CA ASP A 824 23.27 40.44 -31.20
C ASP A 824 22.29 39.56 -30.41
N ILE A 825 22.23 38.27 -30.75
CA ILE A 825 21.32 37.27 -30.17
C ILE A 825 22.11 35.98 -29.86
N LEU A 826 21.85 35.35 -28.72
CA LEU A 826 22.21 33.96 -28.45
C LEU A 826 20.95 33.09 -28.47
N ILE A 827 20.94 32.03 -29.27
CA ILE A 827 19.89 31.02 -29.31
C ILE A 827 20.44 29.77 -28.63
N ALA A 828 20.06 29.55 -27.38
CA ALA A 828 20.34 28.32 -26.65
C ALA A 828 19.25 27.31 -27.01
N ALA A 829 19.59 26.22 -27.70
CA ALA A 829 18.67 25.18 -28.12
C ALA A 829 18.87 23.91 -27.29
N ALA A 830 17.86 23.48 -26.54
CA ALA A 830 17.92 22.25 -25.76
C ALA A 830 16.55 21.64 -25.55
N PHE A 831 16.47 20.36 -25.21
CA PHE A 831 15.19 19.75 -24.85
C PHE A 831 14.63 20.25 -23.51
N ASN A 832 15.49 20.71 -22.58
CA ASN A 832 15.10 21.24 -21.26
C ASN A 832 16.06 22.36 -20.79
N PHE A 833 15.56 23.26 -19.94
CA PHE A 833 16.31 24.33 -19.26
C PHE A 833 16.10 24.24 -17.74
N ASP A 834 17.14 24.56 -16.96
CA ASP A 834 17.08 24.67 -15.50
C ASP A 834 16.21 25.90 -15.14
N ALA A 835 15.54 25.87 -13.98
CA ALA A 835 14.69 26.96 -13.49
C ALA A 835 15.43 28.31 -13.52
N HIS A 836 16.72 28.31 -13.18
CA HIS A 836 17.57 29.50 -13.15
C HIS A 836 18.14 29.88 -14.52
N ALA A 837 18.16 28.95 -15.47
CA ALA A 837 18.63 29.25 -16.82
C ALA A 837 17.70 30.29 -17.46
N GLY A 838 16.38 30.16 -17.26
CA GLY A 838 15.34 31.07 -17.76
C GLY A 838 15.54 32.55 -17.41
N GLU A 839 16.16 32.83 -16.25
CA GLU A 839 16.47 34.20 -15.80
C GLU A 839 17.42 34.94 -16.75
N VAL A 840 18.27 34.21 -17.47
CA VAL A 840 19.27 34.77 -18.38
C VAL A 840 18.60 35.10 -19.71
N THR A 841 17.88 36.22 -19.73
CA THR A 841 17.18 36.71 -20.93
C THR A 841 18.00 37.78 -21.68
N LYS A 842 18.91 38.47 -20.99
CA LYS A 842 19.79 39.51 -21.55
C LYS A 842 21.14 39.54 -20.87
N MET A 843 22.19 39.82 -21.63
CA MET A 843 23.54 40.05 -21.12
C MET A 843 24.16 41.28 -21.81
N GLY A 844 24.06 42.44 -21.17
CA GLY A 844 24.39 43.71 -21.81
C GLY A 844 23.49 43.97 -23.03
N PRO A 845 24.03 44.22 -24.25
CA PRO A 845 23.24 44.38 -25.47
C PRO A 845 22.79 43.03 -26.10
N LEU A 846 23.36 41.90 -25.67
CA LEU A 846 23.05 40.58 -26.21
C LEU A 846 21.70 40.09 -25.66
N THR A 847 20.79 39.68 -26.55
CA THR A 847 19.52 39.03 -26.17
C THR A 847 19.69 37.51 -26.16
N VAL A 848 19.25 36.83 -25.11
CA VAL A 848 19.33 35.36 -24.99
C VAL A 848 17.94 34.77 -25.19
N LEU A 849 17.82 33.84 -26.14
CA LEU A 849 16.61 33.12 -26.49
C LEU A 849 16.79 31.64 -26.20
N GLN A 850 15.89 31.06 -25.40
CA GLN A 850 15.92 29.65 -25.04
C GLN A 850 14.91 28.90 -25.89
N ALA A 851 15.40 28.15 -26.87
CA ALA A 851 14.61 27.38 -27.81
C ALA A 851 14.52 25.93 -27.34
N ARG A 852 13.33 25.49 -26.92
CA ARG A 852 13.08 24.10 -26.57
C ARG A 852 12.98 23.24 -27.82
N ILE A 853 13.76 22.16 -27.89
CA ILE A 853 13.73 21.18 -28.98
C ILE A 853 12.52 20.25 -28.75
N ASN A 854 11.71 20.03 -29.79
CA ASN A 854 10.61 19.08 -29.75
C ASN A 854 11.16 17.63 -29.73
N PRO A 855 10.72 16.77 -28.78
CA PRO A 855 11.06 15.34 -28.75
C PRO A 855 10.83 14.57 -30.07
N ASP A 856 9.93 15.06 -30.92
CA ASP A 856 9.67 14.50 -32.26
C ASP A 856 10.92 14.51 -33.17
N LEU A 857 11.94 15.32 -32.84
CA LEU A 857 13.22 15.34 -33.56
C LEU A 857 13.93 13.97 -33.54
N HIS A 858 13.65 13.11 -32.54
CA HIS A 858 14.17 11.74 -32.48
C HIS A 858 13.34 10.73 -33.30
N MET A 859 12.29 11.17 -34.01
CA MET A 859 11.40 10.33 -34.81
C MET A 859 11.51 10.68 -36.32
N PRO A 860 12.38 10.00 -37.11
CA PRO A 860 12.63 10.34 -38.51
C PRO A 860 11.38 10.30 -39.42
N ASP A 861 10.38 9.46 -39.08
CA ASP A 861 9.15 9.33 -39.86
C ASP A 861 8.12 10.44 -39.55
N LEU A 862 8.13 11.00 -38.33
CA LEU A 862 7.23 12.11 -37.96
C LEU A 862 7.78 13.46 -38.42
N ALA A 863 9.10 13.66 -38.39
CA ALA A 863 9.77 14.86 -38.88
C ALA A 863 9.44 15.17 -40.37
N ASN A 864 9.08 14.15 -41.16
CA ASN A 864 8.70 14.28 -42.57
C ASN A 864 7.22 14.62 -42.81
N THR A 865 6.37 14.68 -41.77
CA THR A 865 4.92 14.97 -41.92
C THR A 865 4.54 16.44 -41.96
N GLY A 866 5.52 17.37 -41.89
CA GLY A 866 5.32 18.78 -42.26
C GLY A 866 4.39 19.60 -41.35
N ALA A 867 4.04 19.13 -40.15
CA ALA A 867 2.99 19.75 -39.33
C ALA A 867 3.41 20.27 -37.93
N GLY A 868 4.67 20.11 -37.48
CA GLY A 868 5.10 20.55 -36.13
C GLY A 868 6.24 21.58 -36.14
N ASN A 869 6.13 22.63 -35.32
CA ASN A 869 7.26 23.53 -35.03
C ASN A 869 8.27 22.77 -34.14
N LEU A 870 9.49 22.53 -34.66
CA LEU A 870 10.53 21.73 -33.99
C LEU A 870 11.28 22.48 -32.88
N PHE A 871 11.29 23.81 -32.91
CA PHE A 871 11.95 24.64 -31.89
C PHE A 871 11.01 25.74 -31.42
N THR A 872 10.73 25.80 -30.13
CA THR A 872 9.81 26.79 -29.56
C THR A 872 10.37 27.42 -28.30
N VAL A 873 10.20 28.74 -28.15
CA VAL A 873 10.58 29.46 -26.93
C VAL A 873 9.48 29.27 -25.87
N PHE A 874 9.83 28.79 -24.68
CA PHE A 874 8.86 28.54 -23.59
C PHE A 874 8.60 29.81 -22.77
N GLY A 875 7.39 29.94 -22.24
CA GLY A 875 7.01 30.96 -21.26
C GLY A 875 6.98 30.37 -19.85
N GLU A 876 7.65 31.02 -18.91
CA GLU A 876 7.53 30.75 -17.47
C GLU A 876 6.05 30.72 -17.02
N PRO A 877 5.70 30.04 -15.91
CA PRO A 877 4.37 30.21 -15.33
C PRO A 877 4.09 31.71 -15.13
N ASP A 878 2.91 32.15 -15.59
CA ASP A 878 2.51 33.55 -15.46
C ASP A 878 2.03 33.77 -14.03
N ILE A 879 2.84 34.48 -13.25
CA ILE A 879 2.64 34.65 -11.81
C ILE A 879 2.54 36.13 -11.47
N GLN A 880 1.47 36.47 -10.74
CA GLN A 880 1.28 37.79 -10.17
C GLN A 880 1.46 37.76 -8.66
N VAL A 881 2.28 38.67 -8.14
CA VAL A 881 2.46 38.91 -6.70
C VAL A 881 1.53 40.04 -6.27
N HIS A 882 0.79 39.82 -5.18
CA HIS A 882 -0.09 40.80 -4.56
C HIS A 882 0.41 41.15 -3.16
N ASP A 883 0.52 42.45 -2.84
CA ASP A 883 0.79 42.93 -1.48
C ASP A 883 -0.54 43.05 -0.73
N GLU A 884 -0.67 42.30 0.38
CA GLU A 884 -1.89 42.22 1.17
C GLU A 884 -1.86 43.17 2.39
N GLY A 885 -0.84 44.04 2.50
CA GLY A 885 -0.64 44.91 3.64
C GLY A 885 -0.03 44.17 4.84
N ALA A 886 -0.10 44.77 6.03
CA ALA A 886 0.46 44.16 7.25
C ALA A 886 -0.58 43.32 8.00
N ASN A 887 -0.16 42.19 8.57
CA ASN A 887 -0.98 41.42 9.52
C ASN A 887 -1.16 42.20 10.83
N GLU A 888 -1.97 41.66 11.76
CA GLU A 888 -2.23 42.27 13.06
C GLU A 888 -0.95 42.43 13.92
N ASN A 889 0.11 41.67 13.60
CA ASN A 889 1.43 41.72 14.24
C ASN A 889 2.40 42.72 13.56
N GLY A 890 1.98 43.41 12.49
CA GLY A 890 2.79 44.39 11.77
C GLY A 890 3.74 43.81 10.72
N GLU A 891 3.65 42.51 10.42
CA GLU A 891 4.44 41.85 9.38
C GLU A 891 3.75 42.00 8.02
N GLY A 892 4.52 42.33 6.97
CA GLY A 892 3.98 42.42 5.60
C GLY A 892 3.52 41.06 5.10
N MET A 893 2.32 41.00 4.53
CA MET A 893 1.70 39.81 3.97
C MET A 893 1.67 39.90 2.45
N VAL A 894 1.86 38.77 1.79
CA VAL A 894 1.84 38.65 0.32
C VAL A 894 0.99 37.47 -0.10
N SER A 895 0.40 37.54 -1.28
CA SER A 895 -0.23 36.40 -1.94
C SER A 895 0.24 36.27 -3.39
N ILE A 896 0.19 35.05 -3.90
CA ILE A 896 0.67 34.69 -5.22
C ILE A 896 -0.49 34.13 -6.04
N GLU A 897 -0.68 34.64 -7.25
CA GLU A 897 -1.71 34.18 -8.19
C GLU A 897 -1.07 33.61 -9.45
N VAL A 898 -1.46 32.38 -9.80
CA VAL A 898 -1.05 31.71 -11.05
C VAL A 898 -2.11 31.97 -12.10
N MET A 899 -1.77 32.78 -13.12
CA MET A 899 -2.69 33.17 -14.18
C MET A 899 -2.83 32.09 -15.26
N GLY A 900 -1.83 31.21 -15.40
CA GLY A 900 -1.82 30.14 -16.37
C GLY A 900 -0.42 29.56 -16.59
N VAL A 901 -0.34 28.53 -17.42
CA VAL A 901 0.93 27.94 -17.88
C VAL A 901 0.85 27.76 -19.39
N ASP A 902 1.86 28.25 -20.11
CA ASP A 902 1.96 28.03 -21.55
C ASP A 902 2.13 26.52 -21.84
N MET A 903 1.21 25.95 -22.63
CA MET A 903 1.16 24.52 -22.95
C MET A 903 1.46 24.25 -24.41
N TYR A 904 2.09 23.12 -24.70
CA TYR A 904 2.27 22.65 -26.07
C TYR A 904 1.16 21.69 -26.49
N LYS A 905 0.24 22.14 -27.35
CA LYS A 905 -0.87 21.35 -27.91
C LYS A 905 -0.70 21.23 -29.44
N GLY A 906 -0.63 19.99 -29.96
CA GLY A 906 -0.66 19.71 -31.40
C GLY A 906 0.38 20.42 -32.29
N GLY A 907 1.60 20.68 -31.79
CA GLY A 907 2.65 21.36 -32.56
C GLY A 907 2.76 22.87 -32.31
N GLN A 908 1.92 23.44 -31.45
CA GLN A 908 1.84 24.88 -31.14
C GLN A 908 1.84 25.13 -29.62
N ILE A 909 2.36 26.28 -29.19
CA ILE A 909 2.18 26.77 -27.82
C ILE A 909 0.84 27.52 -27.76
N GLU A 910 -0.03 27.06 -26.88
CA GLU A 910 -1.25 27.74 -26.48
C GLU A 910 -1.06 28.21 -25.04
N SER A 911 -1.35 29.48 -24.74
CA SER A 911 -1.40 29.94 -23.36
C SER A 911 -2.56 29.22 -22.65
N GLY A 912 -2.22 28.36 -21.69
CA GLY A 912 -3.20 27.58 -20.93
C GLY A 912 -3.82 28.42 -19.83
N ASP A 913 -5.12 28.26 -19.64
CA ASP A 913 -5.86 28.87 -18.53
C ASP A 913 -5.59 28.09 -17.22
N ALA A 914 -6.01 28.67 -16.09
CA ALA A 914 -5.96 28.04 -14.77
C ALA A 914 -6.52 26.61 -14.70
N ASP A 915 -7.48 26.26 -15.56
CA ASP A 915 -8.14 24.95 -15.62
C ASP A 915 -7.20 23.83 -16.12
N ASP A 916 -6.08 24.17 -16.76
CA ASP A 916 -5.08 23.21 -17.24
C ASP A 916 -4.07 22.79 -16.14
N ILE A 917 -4.18 23.36 -14.93
CA ILE A 917 -3.30 23.09 -13.78
C ILE A 917 -3.86 21.92 -12.96
N ALA A 918 -3.06 20.86 -12.82
CA ALA A 918 -3.42 19.72 -11.96
C ALA A 918 -3.21 20.05 -10.47
N VAL A 919 -2.02 20.57 -10.16
CA VAL A 919 -1.63 20.96 -8.81
C VAL A 919 -0.54 22.01 -8.88
N TRP A 920 -0.50 22.92 -7.91
CA TRP A 920 0.62 23.84 -7.74
C TRP A 920 1.01 23.98 -6.28
N PHE A 921 2.29 24.22 -6.05
CA PHE A 921 2.95 24.28 -4.75
C PHE A 921 3.68 25.61 -4.57
N ILE A 922 3.77 26.05 -3.32
CA ILE A 922 4.53 27.24 -2.94
C ILE A 922 5.46 26.88 -1.78
N ASP A 923 6.74 27.23 -1.93
CA ASP A 923 7.68 27.37 -0.82
C ASP A 923 7.79 28.83 -0.43
N THR A 924 7.14 29.20 0.67
CA THR A 924 7.00 30.57 1.14
C THR A 924 8.27 31.18 1.71
N ASP A 925 9.34 30.41 1.93
CA ASP A 925 10.63 30.88 2.46
C ASP A 925 11.76 30.07 1.82
N TYR A 926 11.89 30.24 0.50
CA TYR A 926 12.80 29.44 -0.31
C TYR A 926 14.26 29.86 -0.09
N ASN A 927 15.09 28.88 0.28
CA ASN A 927 16.46 29.11 0.74
C ASN A 927 17.56 28.62 -0.23
N TYR A 928 17.21 28.18 -1.44
CA TYR A 928 18.12 27.54 -2.42
C TYR A 928 18.79 26.23 -1.95
N GLU A 929 18.37 25.66 -0.82
CA GLU A 929 18.87 24.36 -0.37
C GLU A 929 17.88 23.24 -0.70
N SER A 930 16.59 23.48 -0.55
CA SER A 930 15.56 22.49 -0.89
C SER A 930 14.19 23.12 -1.03
N PHE A 931 13.39 22.62 -1.98
CA PHE A 931 11.99 22.99 -2.10
C PHE A 931 11.09 22.29 -1.07
N PHE A 932 10.55 23.06 -0.12
CA PHE A 932 9.55 22.60 0.84
C PHE A 932 8.14 22.96 0.38
N VAL A 933 7.26 21.95 0.28
CA VAL A 933 5.85 22.19 -0.04
C VAL A 933 5.15 22.75 1.20
N ARG A 934 5.06 24.08 1.30
CA ARG A 934 4.39 24.79 2.41
C ARG A 934 2.93 25.08 2.12
N HIS A 935 2.61 25.44 0.88
CA HIS A 935 1.22 25.48 0.40
C HIS A 935 1.03 24.53 -0.79
N ALA A 936 -0.15 23.94 -0.89
CA ALA A 936 -0.55 23.07 -2.00
C ALA A 936 -1.98 23.36 -2.43
N TYR A 937 -2.21 23.47 -3.73
CA TYR A 937 -3.50 23.85 -4.32
C TYR A 937 -3.85 22.95 -5.52
N PHE A 938 -5.12 22.58 -5.64
CA PHE A 938 -5.65 21.59 -6.58
C PHE A 938 -6.83 22.21 -7.36
N PRO A 939 -6.59 23.14 -8.29
CA PRO A 939 -7.65 23.81 -9.05
C PRO A 939 -8.39 22.87 -10.02
N GLY A 940 -7.77 21.75 -10.41
CA GLY A 940 -8.37 20.75 -11.29
C GLY A 940 -9.54 19.95 -10.68
N ALA A 941 -10.24 19.17 -11.50
CA ALA A 941 -11.51 18.51 -11.16
C ALA A 941 -11.45 17.42 -10.06
N ASN A 942 -10.27 16.96 -9.64
CA ASN A 942 -10.10 15.89 -8.65
C ASN A 942 -9.67 16.47 -7.28
N ASP A 943 -10.54 16.40 -6.27
CA ASP A 943 -10.24 16.81 -4.88
C ASP A 943 -9.58 15.65 -4.09
N PRO A 944 -8.25 15.68 -3.84
CA PRO A 944 -7.57 14.62 -3.10
C PRO A 944 -7.91 14.61 -1.61
N TYR A 945 -8.41 15.72 -1.05
CA TYR A 945 -8.69 15.87 0.38
C TYR A 945 -10.12 15.52 0.77
N LYS A 946 -10.96 15.06 -0.15
CA LYS A 946 -12.38 14.72 0.08
C LYS A 946 -12.62 13.89 1.36
N ALA A 947 -11.78 12.89 1.64
CA ALA A 947 -11.88 12.05 2.83
C ALA A 947 -11.54 12.81 4.13
N LEU A 948 -10.51 13.66 4.10
CA LEU A 948 -10.11 14.51 5.22
C LEU A 948 -11.13 15.63 5.46
N LYS A 949 -11.65 16.27 4.40
CA LYS A 949 -12.72 17.29 4.44
C LYS A 949 -13.97 16.77 5.14
N THR A 950 -14.36 15.53 4.86
CA THR A 950 -15.50 14.89 5.52
C THR A 950 -15.26 14.64 7.01
N THR A 951 -14.01 14.35 7.37
CA THR A 951 -13.62 13.96 8.74
C THR A 951 -13.42 15.15 9.66
N LEU A 952 -12.74 16.18 9.16
CA LEU A 952 -12.36 17.39 9.89
C LEU A 952 -13.36 18.54 9.66
N LYS A 953 -14.58 18.22 9.23
CA LYS A 953 -15.63 19.21 8.94
C LYS A 953 -16.02 20.05 10.16
N ALA A 954 -15.79 19.54 11.38
CA ALA A 954 -16.08 20.28 12.61
C ALA A 954 -14.89 21.14 13.08
N GLU A 955 -13.71 20.93 12.50
CA GLU A 955 -12.43 21.50 12.93
C GLU A 955 -11.84 22.48 11.90
N VAL A 956 -12.20 22.34 10.62
CA VAL A 956 -11.74 23.17 9.52
C VAL A 956 -12.95 23.68 8.76
N ASP A 957 -13.00 25.00 8.55
CA ASP A 957 -14.12 25.64 7.89
C ASP A 957 -14.22 25.24 6.42
N GLN A 958 -15.45 25.21 5.92
CA GLN A 958 -15.70 24.91 4.51
C GLN A 958 -14.97 25.90 3.58
N GLU A 959 -14.88 27.17 3.97
CA GLU A 959 -14.16 28.21 3.22
C GLU A 959 -12.65 27.93 3.14
N ALA A 960 -12.04 27.39 4.22
CA ALA A 960 -10.64 27.00 4.22
C ALA A 960 -10.40 25.83 3.26
N TRP A 961 -11.26 24.81 3.27
CA TRP A 961 -11.18 23.72 2.29
C TRP A 961 -11.36 24.19 0.85
N ASP A 962 -12.32 25.09 0.61
CA ASP A 962 -12.58 25.62 -0.73
C ASP A 962 -11.45 26.55 -1.22
N SER A 963 -10.58 27.02 -0.31
CA SER A 963 -9.38 27.77 -0.68
C SER A 963 -8.30 26.93 -1.37
N LEU A 964 -8.30 25.61 -1.17
CA LEU A 964 -7.35 24.71 -1.82
C LEU A 964 -7.58 24.57 -3.32
N ASN A 965 -8.78 24.89 -3.82
CA ASN A 965 -9.12 24.79 -5.25
C ASN A 965 -8.98 26.14 -5.98
N ARG A 966 -8.20 27.08 -5.42
CA ARG A 966 -7.98 28.41 -5.98
C ARG A 966 -6.65 28.49 -6.73
N VAL A 967 -6.58 29.46 -7.63
CA VAL A 967 -5.38 29.84 -8.39
C VAL A 967 -4.59 30.96 -7.72
N ARG A 968 -5.20 31.61 -6.72
CA ARG A 968 -4.56 32.58 -5.83
C ARG A 968 -4.34 31.97 -4.46
N SER A 969 -3.12 32.11 -3.96
CA SER A 969 -2.71 31.59 -2.67
C SER A 969 -3.41 32.31 -1.53
N ARG A 970 -3.48 31.64 -0.38
CA ARG A 970 -3.71 32.32 0.90
C ARG A 970 -2.57 33.32 1.18
N PRO A 971 -2.84 34.45 1.84
CA PRO A 971 -1.79 35.37 2.28
C PRO A 971 -0.81 34.69 3.24
N PHE A 972 0.48 34.97 3.09
CA PHE A 972 1.53 34.51 3.98
C PHE A 972 2.53 35.65 4.26
N ALA A 973 3.27 35.54 5.37
CA ALA A 973 4.23 36.56 5.77
C ALA A 973 5.39 36.64 4.76
N LYS A 974 5.90 37.86 4.50
CA LYS A 974 7.07 38.05 3.64
C LYS A 974 8.27 37.26 4.19
N PRO A 975 8.94 36.44 3.35
CA PRO A 975 10.07 35.62 3.79
C PRO A 975 11.23 36.48 4.29
N LYS A 976 12.03 35.91 5.20
CA LYS A 976 13.20 36.60 5.78
C LYS A 976 14.26 36.90 4.72
N ASP A 977 14.40 35.98 3.77
CA ASP A 977 15.33 36.07 2.66
C ASP A 977 14.73 36.80 1.43
N GLY A 978 13.46 37.23 1.50
CA GLY A 978 12.79 37.95 0.40
C GLY A 978 12.49 37.09 -0.83
N ARG A 979 12.50 35.75 -0.73
CA ARG A 979 12.37 34.83 -1.86
C ARG A 979 11.29 33.78 -1.67
N VAL A 980 10.53 33.53 -2.72
CA VAL A 980 9.47 32.50 -2.77
C VAL A 980 9.64 31.67 -4.02
N ALA A 981 9.41 30.36 -3.94
CA ALA A 981 9.41 29.49 -5.12
C ALA A 981 8.01 28.92 -5.38
N VAL A 982 7.60 28.92 -6.63
CA VAL A 982 6.29 28.41 -7.08
C VAL A 982 6.51 27.31 -8.10
N LYS A 983 5.91 26.15 -7.86
CA LYS A 983 5.99 24.98 -8.73
C LYS A 983 4.60 24.63 -9.24
N VAL A 984 4.43 24.51 -10.56
CA VAL A 984 3.15 24.19 -11.19
C VAL A 984 3.28 22.87 -11.94
N VAL A 985 2.30 21.99 -11.76
CA VAL A 985 2.22 20.69 -12.41
C VAL A 985 0.94 20.62 -13.24
N ASN A 986 1.07 20.32 -14.53
CA ASN A 986 -0.07 20.21 -15.44
C ASN A 986 -0.70 18.81 -15.40
N HIS A 987 -1.80 18.64 -16.12
CA HIS A 987 -2.48 17.34 -16.18
C HIS A 987 -1.72 16.22 -16.91
N LEU A 988 -0.67 16.56 -17.66
CA LEU A 988 0.24 15.64 -18.35
C LEU A 988 1.44 15.22 -17.49
N GLY A 989 1.58 15.76 -16.27
CA GLY A 989 2.71 15.49 -15.38
C GLY A 989 3.96 16.32 -15.68
N ASP A 990 3.88 17.33 -16.55
CA ASP A 990 4.97 18.30 -16.73
C ASP A 990 5.01 19.22 -15.52
N GLU A 991 6.22 19.46 -15.02
CA GLU A 991 6.47 20.33 -13.88
C GLU A 991 7.31 21.52 -14.33
N VAL A 992 6.91 22.73 -13.92
CA VAL A 992 7.65 23.98 -14.13
C VAL A 992 7.76 24.72 -12.80
N MET A 993 8.88 25.40 -12.59
CA MET A 993 9.15 26.14 -11.37
C MET A 993 9.59 27.57 -11.70
N LYS A 994 9.22 28.52 -10.85
CA LYS A 994 9.68 29.92 -10.90
C LYS A 994 9.99 30.42 -9.49
N VAL A 995 11.15 31.06 -9.35
CA VAL A 995 11.56 31.75 -8.12
C VAL A 995 11.23 33.24 -8.26
N LEU A 996 10.72 33.84 -7.20
CA LEU A 996 10.24 35.23 -7.14
C LEU A 996 10.93 35.94 -5.99
N GLU A 997 11.30 37.21 -6.21
CA GLU A 997 11.69 38.14 -5.14
C GLU A 997 10.45 38.94 -4.71
N VAL A 998 10.19 39.02 -3.40
CA VAL A 998 8.91 39.48 -2.82
C VAL A 998 9.06 40.47 -1.67
#